data_AF-A0A4E9DSE9-F1
#
_entry.id   AF-A0A4E9DSE9-F1
#
_cell.length_a   1.000
_cell.length_b   1.000
_cell.length_c   1.000
_cell.angle_alpha   90.00
_cell.angle_beta   90.00
_cell.angle_gamma   90.00
#
_symmetry.space_group_name_H-M   'P 1'
#
loop_
_entity.id
_entity.type
_entity.pdbx_description
1 polymer ?
#
loop_
_entity_poly.entity_id
_entity_poly.type
_entity_poly.pdbx_seq_one_letter_code
_entity_poly.pdbx_strand_id
1 'polypeptide(L)'
;MEPPNPPGGHGHPSRSGPNKQRPGDLLTPSATESSGESDPVITVLSARYRAAWPQLRPRPFEWSQTALPTPVEKRRGEIEWQARRILREHRLFNDNGYDDVELIHQQMASQPCTSVPTIAINVPWSEDKKRLWESAIQGIAVELYKMYKDSDFNYEDIHIDMQSPELTQTIYYGPVNRESLCRTWDTIREIVYQRLESFKATAGCMTSICLFNYGLQDIDNNPPTIYIAVDYKSSEIGWSQVVNDIKSNISRHNREWAGVNMHIEHNVGMNYGYDYLEPTSDEINNEDAKKNKFVTGDYQQIIKPGDEFGAETYIVRSDGVKKTAGVGTIGCFVEIKTKNNPTWTRYALTNYHTVRSALPGFRLELVGDETKPAPPELNSDCWRVDLEGYFPTHNAQPVSFGSPSRTRHNFTLGYLKNSIKEDNQVIEDLKVKLQTAKSNRSTQKTIERLQESIQKARSQGQQKDAFFNDGKHVLGTLFAASGYKRRASHGSFKMRLDWALINVHGNRQGPNILPSGEAWERKYPGRHLAQPTRTFDESLQRQSNPFGPGFNSLVFKVGGTTGLTIGKYHRTKSSCTMAEDAHVKRFMAKDYDSTEYVVQPVLMDSDGQLKFCAHSDSGSVVFDRDGGVLGLFFRGSKPRNSVDAGYGLVTPIELVFKDIIAFSKGVITEIRVAED
;
A
#
# COMPACT_ATOMS: atom_id res chain seq x y z
N MET A 1 11.87 -21.24 46.71
CA MET A 1 12.48 -21.83 47.92
C MET A 1 13.80 -22.44 47.49
N GLU A 2 14.90 -21.73 47.70
CA GLU A 2 16.26 -22.30 47.58
C GLU A 2 16.53 -23.28 48.72
N PRO A 3 17.43 -24.24 48.52
CA PRO A 3 18.21 -24.83 49.60
C PRO A 3 19.73 -24.57 49.44
N PRO A 4 20.49 -24.69 50.55
CA PRO A 4 21.68 -23.88 50.81
C PRO A 4 23.03 -24.62 50.62
N ASN A 5 24.10 -23.85 50.49
CA ASN A 5 25.49 -24.30 50.67
C ASN A 5 25.83 -24.54 52.16
N PRO A 6 26.77 -25.47 52.44
CA PRO A 6 27.60 -25.41 53.65
C PRO A 6 29.12 -25.21 53.34
N PRO A 7 29.93 -24.92 54.38
CA PRO A 7 31.08 -24.02 54.30
C PRO A 7 32.46 -24.70 54.35
N GLY A 8 33.50 -23.89 54.14
CA GLY A 8 34.91 -24.28 54.10
C GLY A 8 35.59 -24.58 55.44
N GLY A 9 36.88 -24.93 55.33
CA GLY A 9 37.80 -25.15 56.45
C GLY A 9 39.26 -25.17 55.98
N HIS A 10 40.10 -24.46 56.73
CA HIS A 10 41.48 -24.01 56.49
C HIS A 10 42.59 -25.08 56.61
N GLY A 11 43.79 -24.77 56.07
CA GLY A 11 45.07 -25.36 56.50
C GLY A 11 46.31 -25.00 55.66
N HIS A 12 47.10 -24.02 56.10
CA HIS A 12 48.43 -23.58 55.61
C HIS A 12 49.59 -24.52 56.12
N PRO A 13 50.91 -24.21 56.01
CA PRO A 13 51.81 -23.95 54.85
C PRO A 13 53.22 -24.63 55.00
N SER A 14 54.14 -24.53 54.02
CA SER A 14 55.63 -24.43 54.22
C SER A 14 56.37 -24.47 52.86
N ARG A 15 57.08 -23.39 52.44
CA ARG A 15 58.48 -22.96 52.70
C ARG A 15 59.56 -23.69 51.88
N SER A 16 60.22 -22.96 50.96
CA SER A 16 61.68 -22.73 50.92
C SER A 16 62.12 -21.90 49.70
N GLY A 17 62.79 -20.77 49.93
CA GLY A 17 63.82 -20.23 49.02
C GLY A 17 65.21 -20.71 49.50
N PRO A 18 66.37 -20.10 49.15
CA PRO A 18 66.58 -18.81 48.46
C PRO A 18 67.75 -18.79 47.43
N ASN A 19 67.99 -17.67 46.74
CA ASN A 19 69.35 -17.07 46.73
C ASN A 19 69.37 -15.61 46.26
N LYS A 20 70.17 -14.80 46.98
CA LYS A 20 70.44 -13.37 46.76
C LYS A 20 71.75 -13.20 45.99
N GLN A 21 71.82 -12.21 45.09
CA GLN A 21 73.00 -11.36 44.88
C GLN A 21 72.54 -9.93 44.50
N ARG A 22 73.37 -8.94 44.86
CA ARG A 22 73.07 -7.49 45.00
C ARG A 22 73.82 -6.67 43.90
N PRO A 23 73.72 -5.33 43.81
CA PRO A 23 73.25 -4.58 42.64
C PRO A 23 74.33 -3.78 41.89
N GLY A 24 74.02 -3.30 40.68
CA GLY A 24 74.82 -2.30 39.97
C GLY A 24 74.16 -1.79 38.68
N ASP A 25 73.86 -0.49 38.68
CA ASP A 25 73.83 0.50 37.60
C ASP A 25 72.86 0.39 36.39
N LEU A 26 71.88 1.31 36.43
CA LEU A 26 71.44 2.23 35.37
C LEU A 26 71.71 1.85 33.91
N LEU A 27 70.63 1.53 33.18
CA LEU A 27 70.36 2.03 31.82
C LEU A 27 68.84 2.05 31.60
N THR A 28 68.32 3.22 31.27
CA THR A 28 66.93 3.53 30.95
C THR A 28 66.44 2.78 29.71
N PRO A 29 65.29 2.07 29.73
CA PRO A 29 64.61 1.69 28.51
C PRO A 29 63.69 2.82 28.07
N SER A 30 63.91 3.27 26.84
CA SER A 30 63.02 4.10 26.04
C SER A 30 61.57 3.63 26.18
N ALA A 31 60.70 4.53 26.62
CA ALA A 31 59.27 4.39 26.49
C ALA A 31 58.91 4.34 25.00
N THR A 32 58.58 3.14 24.53
CA THR A 32 57.70 3.00 23.37
C THR A 32 56.37 2.50 23.92
N GLU A 33 55.55 3.43 24.41
CA GLU A 33 54.15 3.15 24.66
C GLU A 33 53.48 2.96 23.29
N SER A 34 53.37 1.70 22.88
CA SER A 34 52.39 1.28 21.89
C SER A 34 51.01 1.46 22.52
N SER A 35 50.38 2.60 22.27
CA SER A 35 48.94 2.80 22.50
C SER A 35 48.18 1.97 21.47
N GLY A 36 48.09 0.66 21.73
CA GLY A 36 47.27 -0.27 20.96
C GLY A 36 45.79 -0.09 21.30
N GLU A 37 45.20 1.04 20.92
CA GLU A 37 43.75 1.15 20.84
C GLU A 37 43.30 0.30 19.64
N SER A 38 42.69 -0.84 19.92
CA SER A 38 42.13 -1.71 18.88
C SER A 38 40.88 -1.05 18.29
N ASP A 39 40.78 -1.02 16.96
CA ASP A 39 39.57 -0.58 16.25
C ASP A 39 38.29 -1.26 16.82
N PRO A 40 37.13 -0.58 16.77
CA PRO A 40 35.89 -1.13 17.31
C PRO A 40 35.45 -2.38 16.54
N VAL A 41 34.80 -3.31 17.24
CA VAL A 41 34.20 -4.49 16.62
C VAL A 41 32.91 -4.09 15.91
N ILE A 42 32.99 -3.89 14.60
CA ILE A 42 31.84 -3.57 13.74
C ILE A 42 31.15 -4.85 13.28
N THR A 43 29.87 -5.01 13.60
CA THR A 43 29.03 -6.11 13.11
C THR A 43 28.10 -5.62 12.01
N VAL A 44 28.38 -5.98 10.76
CA VAL A 44 27.54 -5.62 9.60
C VAL A 44 26.32 -6.55 9.51
N LEU A 45 25.16 -5.99 9.22
CA LEU A 45 23.91 -6.73 9.01
C LEU A 45 23.64 -6.86 7.51
N SER A 46 23.65 -8.09 7.02
CA SER A 46 23.44 -8.38 5.60
C SER A 46 22.15 -9.15 5.34
N ALA A 47 21.48 -8.77 4.27
CA ALA A 47 20.35 -9.48 3.68
C ALA A 47 20.59 -9.68 2.17
N ARG A 48 19.59 -10.20 1.46
CA ARG A 48 19.65 -10.35 0.01
C ARG A 48 19.35 -9.00 -0.64
N TYR A 49 20.25 -8.52 -1.50
CA TYR A 49 20.23 -7.17 -2.10
C TYR A 49 20.55 -6.00 -1.19
N ARG A 50 20.98 -6.25 0.06
CA ARG A 50 21.22 -5.17 1.03
C ARG A 50 22.22 -5.53 2.12
N ALA A 51 23.01 -4.56 2.57
CA ALA A 51 23.81 -4.65 3.77
C ALA A 51 23.83 -3.29 4.47
N ALA A 52 23.82 -3.28 5.81
CA ALA A 52 23.69 -2.07 6.58
C ALA A 52 24.44 -2.12 7.93
N TRP A 53 24.69 -0.95 8.49
CA TRP A 53 25.22 -0.75 9.85
C TRP A 53 24.69 0.57 10.45
N PRO A 54 24.46 0.67 11.77
CA PRO A 54 24.44 -0.41 12.75
C PRO A 54 23.16 -1.25 12.68
N GLN A 55 22.15 -0.80 11.92
CA GLN A 55 20.83 -1.43 11.86
C GLN A 55 20.33 -1.58 10.42
N LEU A 56 19.74 -2.74 10.11
CA LEU A 56 19.03 -2.97 8.86
C LEU A 56 17.56 -2.53 9.01
N ARG A 57 17.31 -1.23 8.85
CA ARG A 57 15.96 -0.65 9.01
C ARG A 57 15.01 -1.13 7.90
N PRO A 58 13.74 -1.49 8.20
CA PRO A 58 12.77 -1.86 7.16
C PRO A 58 12.51 -0.71 6.19
N ARG A 59 12.43 -1.02 4.89
CA ARG A 59 12.14 -0.02 3.84
C ARG A 59 10.61 0.13 3.66
N PRO A 60 10.06 1.24 3.12
CA PRO A 60 10.72 2.27 2.33
C PRO A 60 11.34 3.38 3.17
N PHE A 61 12.38 4.00 2.59
CA PHE A 61 12.98 5.22 3.13
C PHE A 61 12.50 6.43 2.35
N GLU A 62 12.34 7.51 3.08
CA GLU A 62 12.03 8.84 2.56
C GLU A 62 13.09 9.82 3.03
N TRP A 63 13.20 10.91 2.27
CA TRP A 63 14.03 12.05 2.64
C TRP A 63 13.37 12.74 3.83
N SER A 64 14.13 12.94 4.90
CA SER A 64 13.67 13.75 6.02
C SER A 64 13.60 15.21 5.58
N GLN A 65 12.56 15.93 6.03
CA GLN A 65 12.51 17.38 5.90
C GLN A 65 13.47 18.09 6.87
N THR A 66 14.02 17.34 7.83
CA THR A 66 14.99 17.87 8.81
C THR A 66 16.38 17.91 8.20
N ALA A 67 17.09 19.02 8.35
CA ALA A 67 18.50 19.11 7.95
C ALA A 67 19.36 18.06 8.67
N LEU A 68 20.49 17.67 8.07
CA LEU A 68 21.46 16.83 8.78
C LEU A 68 21.95 17.54 10.05
N PRO A 69 22.30 16.80 11.10
CA PRO A 69 22.95 17.36 12.27
C PRO A 69 24.22 18.13 11.88
N THR A 70 24.41 19.32 12.46
CA THR A 70 25.55 20.21 12.15
C THR A 70 26.93 19.51 12.17
N PRO A 71 27.25 18.61 13.14
CA PRO A 71 28.53 17.90 13.14
C PRO A 71 28.73 16.97 11.93
N VAL A 72 27.64 16.44 11.38
CA VAL A 72 27.64 15.56 10.22
C VAL A 72 27.71 16.38 8.93
N GLU A 73 26.89 17.43 8.82
CA GLU A 73 26.85 18.32 7.65
C GLU A 73 28.22 18.95 7.36
N LYS A 74 28.94 19.40 8.41
CA LYS A 74 30.29 19.98 8.28
C LYS A 74 31.32 19.03 7.67
N ARG A 75 31.11 17.71 7.80
CA ARG A 75 32.01 16.66 7.31
C ARG A 75 31.43 15.87 6.13
N ARG A 76 30.29 16.29 5.56
CA ARG A 76 29.61 15.61 4.45
C ARG A 76 30.58 15.18 3.34
N GLY A 77 31.38 16.11 2.83
CA GLY A 77 32.33 15.83 1.75
C GLY A 77 33.42 14.82 2.12
N GLU A 78 33.90 14.86 3.37
CA GLU A 78 34.91 13.92 3.88
C GLU A 78 34.33 12.51 4.02
N ILE A 79 33.12 12.40 4.61
CA ILE A 79 32.41 11.13 4.81
C ILE A 79 32.15 10.45 3.47
N GLU A 80 31.56 11.17 2.52
CA GLU A 80 31.25 10.59 1.22
C GLU A 80 32.51 10.24 0.43
N TRP A 81 33.58 11.04 0.55
CA TRP A 81 34.86 10.74 -0.09
C TRP A 81 35.50 9.46 0.46
N GLN A 82 35.53 9.28 1.78
CA GLN A 82 36.04 8.05 2.40
C GLN A 82 35.21 6.83 2.01
N ALA A 83 33.88 6.97 1.98
CA ALA A 83 33.00 5.91 1.52
C ALA A 83 33.32 5.49 0.08
N ARG A 84 33.44 6.45 -0.85
CA ARG A 84 33.81 6.16 -2.26
C ARG A 84 35.19 5.52 -2.36
N ARG A 85 36.19 6.01 -1.62
CA ARG A 85 37.55 5.41 -1.58
C ARG A 85 37.51 3.94 -1.19
N ILE A 86 36.83 3.61 -0.08
CA ILE A 86 36.74 2.24 0.44
C ILE A 86 35.99 1.32 -0.54
N LEU A 87 34.92 1.82 -1.16
CA LEU A 87 34.16 1.04 -2.15
C LEU A 87 35.00 0.71 -3.39
N ARG A 88 35.86 1.63 -3.85
CA ARG A 88 36.81 1.39 -4.94
C ARG A 88 37.92 0.42 -4.55
N GLU A 89 38.44 0.49 -3.33
CA GLU A 89 39.43 -0.47 -2.81
C GLU A 89 38.89 -1.91 -2.82
N HIS A 90 37.59 -2.07 -2.54
CA HIS A 90 36.88 -3.35 -2.62
C HIS A 90 36.41 -3.72 -4.04
N ARG A 91 36.74 -2.91 -5.06
CA ARG A 91 36.33 -3.08 -6.47
C ARG A 91 34.81 -3.19 -6.66
N LEU A 92 34.05 -2.47 -5.83
CA LEU A 92 32.60 -2.39 -5.93
C LEU A 92 32.15 -1.34 -6.96
N PHE A 93 32.97 -0.32 -7.18
CA PHE A 93 32.87 0.61 -8.30
C PHE A 93 34.10 0.52 -9.21
N ASN A 94 33.89 0.86 -10.48
CA ASN A 94 34.98 1.03 -11.46
C ASN A 94 35.44 2.49 -11.45
N ASP A 95 36.72 2.75 -11.73
CA ASP A 95 37.31 4.09 -11.69
C ASP A 95 36.64 5.13 -12.64
N ASN A 96 35.85 4.67 -13.61
CA ASN A 96 35.17 5.50 -14.62
C ASN A 96 33.63 5.56 -14.46
N GLY A 97 33.09 5.00 -13.37
CA GLY A 97 31.65 4.97 -13.10
C GLY A 97 31.15 6.16 -12.27
N TYR A 98 29.84 6.39 -12.30
CA TYR A 98 29.18 7.25 -11.31
C TYR A 98 29.01 6.47 -10.01
N ASP A 99 29.72 6.89 -8.95
CA ASP A 99 29.59 6.29 -7.63
C ASP A 99 28.32 6.83 -6.96
N ASP A 100 27.27 6.01 -6.92
CA ASP A 100 25.99 6.34 -6.28
C ASP A 100 26.13 6.19 -4.76
N VAL A 101 26.81 7.18 -4.16
CA VAL A 101 27.06 7.34 -2.73
C VAL A 101 26.61 8.75 -2.33
N GLU A 102 25.70 8.84 -1.38
CA GLU A 102 25.18 10.12 -0.90
C GLU A 102 24.95 10.08 0.62
N LEU A 103 25.36 11.12 1.33
CA LEU A 103 25.03 11.27 2.74
C LEU A 103 23.72 12.05 2.88
N ILE A 104 22.65 11.38 3.31
CA ILE A 104 21.32 11.96 3.36
C ILE A 104 20.64 11.70 4.68
N HIS A 105 19.73 12.59 5.08
CA HIS A 105 18.93 12.39 6.28
C HIS A 105 17.71 11.54 5.89
N GLN A 106 17.69 10.27 6.30
CA GLN A 106 16.63 9.33 5.91
C GLN A 106 15.76 8.91 7.07
N GLN A 107 14.45 8.87 6.83
CA GLN A 107 13.46 8.32 7.75
C GLN A 107 12.77 7.10 7.13
N MET A 108 12.25 6.22 7.96
CA MET A 108 11.31 5.20 7.48
C MET A 108 9.97 5.86 7.16
N ALA A 109 9.42 5.59 5.97
CA ALA A 109 8.13 6.18 5.56
C ALA A 109 7.02 5.92 6.58
N SER A 110 6.99 4.71 7.16
CA SER A 110 6.01 4.33 8.17
C SER A 110 6.29 4.86 9.58
N GLN A 111 7.44 5.50 9.81
CA GLN A 111 7.86 6.04 11.11
C GLN A 111 8.73 7.29 10.91
N PRO A 112 8.17 8.45 10.51
CA PRO A 112 8.95 9.65 10.17
C PRO A 112 9.85 10.19 11.30
N CYS A 113 9.51 9.90 12.56
CA CYS A 113 10.35 10.19 13.73
C CYS A 113 11.68 9.41 13.78
N THR A 114 11.94 8.49 12.84
CA THR A 114 13.17 7.68 12.76
C THR A 114 14.25 8.30 11.85
N SER A 115 14.18 9.63 11.64
CA SER A 115 15.16 10.38 10.85
C SER A 115 16.57 10.16 11.41
N VAL A 116 17.48 9.67 10.56
CA VAL A 116 18.89 9.46 10.92
C VAL A 116 19.81 9.75 9.72
N PRO A 117 20.95 10.41 9.91
CA PRO A 117 21.99 10.51 8.88
C PRO A 117 22.31 9.13 8.33
N THR A 118 22.28 8.98 7.00
CA THR A 118 22.49 7.70 6.33
C THR A 118 23.39 7.90 5.11
N ILE A 119 24.49 7.17 5.05
CA ILE A 119 25.29 7.00 3.83
C ILE A 119 24.55 5.99 2.96
N ALA A 120 23.78 6.48 2.00
CA ALA A 120 23.08 5.66 1.03
C ALA A 120 24.03 5.27 -0.11
N ILE A 121 24.17 3.98 -0.36
CA ILE A 121 25.09 3.43 -1.36
C ILE A 121 24.30 2.49 -2.27
N ASN A 122 24.41 2.66 -3.58
CA ASN A 122 23.78 1.78 -4.56
C ASN A 122 24.84 1.04 -5.39
N VAL A 123 24.90 -0.28 -5.23
CA VAL A 123 25.91 -1.14 -5.89
C VAL A 123 25.21 -2.38 -6.44
N PRO A 124 25.53 -2.84 -7.67
CA PRO A 124 24.96 -4.09 -8.19
C PRO A 124 25.31 -5.29 -7.31
N TRP A 125 24.28 -6.02 -6.88
CA TRP A 125 24.42 -7.19 -6.02
C TRP A 125 24.73 -8.47 -6.81
N SER A 126 25.49 -9.35 -6.17
CA SER A 126 25.63 -10.77 -6.54
C SER A 126 26.08 -11.53 -5.29
N GLU A 127 25.81 -12.83 -5.21
CA GLU A 127 26.25 -13.68 -4.08
C GLU A 127 27.77 -13.57 -3.83
N ASP A 128 28.56 -13.54 -4.89
CA ASP A 128 30.03 -13.44 -4.82
C ASP A 128 30.52 -12.11 -4.23
N LYS A 129 29.71 -11.05 -4.34
CA LYS A 129 30.02 -9.72 -3.81
C LYS A 129 29.56 -9.50 -2.37
N LYS A 130 28.79 -10.43 -1.78
CA LYS A 130 28.24 -10.25 -0.42
C LYS A 130 29.33 -9.95 0.63
N ARG A 131 30.42 -10.72 0.63
CA ARG A 131 31.54 -10.50 1.55
C ARG A 131 32.24 -9.16 1.29
N LEU A 132 32.33 -8.73 0.03
CA LEU A 132 32.92 -7.44 -0.32
C LEU A 132 32.06 -6.28 0.20
N TRP A 133 30.72 -6.40 0.16
CA TRP A 133 29.82 -5.42 0.75
C TRP A 133 30.02 -5.33 2.27
N GLU A 134 30.08 -6.48 2.94
CA GLU A 134 30.31 -6.56 4.39
C GLU A 134 31.64 -5.89 4.78
N SER A 135 32.73 -6.24 4.10
CA SER A 135 34.05 -5.64 4.36
C SER A 135 34.09 -4.13 4.06
N ALA A 136 33.42 -3.68 2.99
CA ALA A 136 33.36 -2.26 2.66
C ALA A 136 32.58 -1.46 3.72
N ILE A 137 31.40 -1.93 4.14
CA ILE A 137 30.62 -1.26 5.20
C ILE A 137 31.41 -1.24 6.51
N GLN A 138 32.07 -2.35 6.85
CA GLN A 138 32.94 -2.42 8.02
C GLN A 138 34.04 -1.35 7.97
N GLY A 139 34.72 -1.24 6.82
CA GLY A 139 35.73 -0.19 6.62
C GLY A 139 35.17 1.22 6.78
N ILE A 140 33.99 1.49 6.22
CA ILE A 140 33.35 2.81 6.32
C ILE A 140 33.00 3.13 7.78
N ALA A 141 32.44 2.17 8.52
CA ALA A 141 32.10 2.36 9.93
C ALA A 141 33.34 2.61 10.81
N VAL A 142 34.47 1.94 10.52
CA VAL A 142 35.74 2.19 11.20
C VAL A 142 36.26 3.61 10.91
N GLU A 143 36.13 4.11 9.68
CA GLU A 143 36.48 5.50 9.37
C GLU A 143 35.56 6.51 10.06
N LEU A 144 34.26 6.23 10.16
CA LEU A 144 33.34 7.06 10.96
C LEU A 144 33.76 7.09 12.43
N TYR A 145 34.13 5.95 13.01
CA TYR A 145 34.69 5.91 14.36
C TYR A 145 35.92 6.80 14.49
N LYS A 146 36.91 6.69 13.58
CA LYS A 146 38.12 7.52 13.62
C LYS A 146 37.82 9.02 13.50
N MET A 147 36.81 9.40 12.71
CA MET A 147 36.41 10.80 12.54
C MET A 147 35.79 11.41 13.80
N TYR A 148 35.04 10.60 14.57
CA TYR A 148 34.16 11.06 15.64
C TYR A 148 34.56 10.57 17.04
N LYS A 149 35.58 9.71 17.19
CA LYS A 149 36.00 9.17 18.51
C LYS A 149 36.34 10.24 19.55
N ASP A 150 36.85 11.39 19.10
CA ASP A 150 37.22 12.54 19.94
C ASP A 150 36.17 13.66 19.87
N SER A 151 34.95 13.37 19.38
CA SER A 151 33.83 14.30 19.23
C SER A 151 32.69 13.95 20.18
N ASP A 152 31.89 14.96 20.57
CA ASP A 152 30.65 14.75 21.32
C ASP A 152 29.53 14.07 20.51
N PHE A 153 29.72 13.89 19.19
CA PHE A 153 28.75 13.23 18.31
C PHE A 153 29.05 11.73 18.20
N ASN A 154 28.05 10.88 18.46
CA ASN A 154 28.21 9.43 18.38
C ASN A 154 28.21 8.96 16.92
N TYR A 155 29.29 8.31 16.48
CA TYR A 155 29.41 7.78 15.12
C TYR A 155 28.37 6.72 14.76
N GLU A 156 27.82 6.01 15.76
CA GLU A 156 26.72 5.03 15.57
C GLU A 156 25.38 5.69 15.21
N ASP A 157 25.26 7.01 15.38
CA ASP A 157 24.10 7.79 14.93
C ASP A 157 24.20 8.13 13.42
N ILE A 158 25.26 7.69 12.72
CA ILE A 158 25.35 7.72 11.25
C ILE A 158 25.18 6.29 10.74
N HIS A 159 24.10 6.06 10.00
CA HIS A 159 23.82 4.77 9.41
C HIS A 159 24.51 4.63 8.04
N ILE A 160 24.78 3.40 7.65
CA ILE A 160 25.26 3.02 6.32
C ILE A 160 24.23 2.06 5.75
N ASP A 161 23.72 2.35 4.55
CA ASP A 161 22.77 1.50 3.85
C ASP A 161 23.25 1.25 2.41
N MET A 162 23.78 0.06 2.17
CA MET A 162 24.19 -0.39 0.83
C MET A 162 23.11 -1.29 0.24
N GLN A 163 22.61 -0.93 -0.93
CA GLN A 163 21.47 -1.57 -1.58
C GLN A 163 21.73 -1.81 -3.07
N SER A 164 21.01 -2.78 -3.63
CA SER A 164 21.07 -3.12 -5.05
C SER A 164 20.11 -2.27 -5.89
N PRO A 165 20.39 -2.05 -7.19
CA PRO A 165 19.48 -1.36 -8.11
C PRO A 165 18.05 -1.92 -8.14
N GLU A 166 17.86 -3.22 -7.91
CA GLU A 166 16.55 -3.88 -7.80
C GLU A 166 15.68 -3.29 -6.67
N LEU A 167 16.29 -2.62 -5.70
CA LEU A 167 15.60 -1.98 -4.58
C LEU A 167 15.34 -0.49 -4.81
N THR A 168 16.01 0.16 -5.75
CA THR A 168 15.98 1.64 -5.92
C THR A 168 15.48 2.08 -7.29
N GLN A 169 15.68 1.27 -8.34
CA GLN A 169 15.27 1.60 -9.69
C GLN A 169 13.82 1.17 -9.97
N THR A 170 13.29 1.68 -11.09
CA THR A 170 11.95 1.35 -11.57
C THR A 170 11.85 -0.14 -11.92
N ILE A 171 10.82 -0.78 -11.38
CA ILE A 171 10.53 -2.19 -11.60
C ILE A 171 9.45 -2.32 -12.68
N TYR A 172 9.72 -3.21 -13.62
CA TYR A 172 8.76 -3.63 -14.63
C TYR A 172 8.30 -5.05 -14.28
N TYR A 173 6.98 -5.25 -14.30
CA TYR A 173 6.41 -6.56 -14.07
C TYR A 173 5.22 -6.84 -14.97
N GLY A 174 4.91 -8.12 -15.18
CA GLY A 174 3.77 -8.52 -16.00
C GLY A 174 3.43 -10.00 -15.93
N PRO A 175 2.41 -10.44 -16.69
CA PRO A 175 1.93 -11.81 -16.64
C PRO A 175 2.97 -12.79 -17.19
N VAL A 176 3.13 -13.93 -16.50
CA VAL A 176 3.90 -15.06 -17.03
C VAL A 176 3.03 -15.84 -18.02
N ASN A 177 3.50 -15.97 -19.27
CA ASN A 177 2.77 -16.69 -20.33
C ASN A 177 3.29 -18.12 -20.58
N ARG A 178 4.19 -18.63 -19.72
CA ARG A 178 4.73 -19.99 -19.81
C ARG A 178 3.74 -21.01 -19.27
N GLU A 179 3.13 -21.79 -20.17
CA GLU A 179 2.04 -22.72 -19.86
C GLU A 179 2.40 -23.74 -18.76
N SER A 180 3.62 -24.27 -18.78
CA SER A 180 4.16 -25.19 -17.77
C SER A 180 4.15 -24.61 -16.35
N LEU A 181 4.55 -23.35 -16.20
CA LEU A 181 4.55 -22.64 -14.92
C LEU A 181 3.11 -22.32 -14.49
N CYS A 182 2.29 -21.78 -15.40
CA CYS A 182 0.89 -21.43 -15.10
C CYS A 182 0.09 -22.64 -14.63
N ARG A 183 0.26 -23.81 -15.26
CA ARG A 183 -0.45 -25.05 -14.93
C ARG A 183 -0.13 -25.59 -13.53
N THR A 184 1.10 -25.39 -13.06
CA THR A 184 1.56 -25.91 -11.75
C THR A 184 1.61 -24.84 -10.67
N TRP A 185 1.23 -23.60 -11.00
CA TRP A 185 1.38 -22.44 -10.12
C TRP A 185 0.65 -22.60 -8.78
N ASP A 186 -0.60 -23.09 -8.77
CA ASP A 186 -1.36 -23.22 -7.53
C ASP A 186 -0.67 -24.15 -6.52
N THR A 187 -0.16 -25.30 -6.97
CA THR A 187 0.61 -26.22 -6.12
C THR A 187 1.87 -25.56 -5.59
N ILE A 188 2.57 -24.79 -6.43
CA ILE A 188 3.84 -24.14 -6.07
C ILE A 188 3.61 -23.00 -5.10
N ARG A 189 2.55 -22.20 -5.30
CA ARG A 189 2.13 -21.14 -4.39
C ARG A 189 1.81 -21.68 -3.00
N GLU A 190 1.13 -22.82 -2.90
CA GLU A 190 0.87 -23.50 -1.62
C GLU A 190 2.16 -23.93 -0.92
N ILE A 191 3.13 -24.49 -1.67
CA ILE A 191 4.45 -24.86 -1.12
C ILE A 191 5.17 -23.61 -0.61
N VAL A 192 5.22 -22.54 -1.42
CA VAL A 192 5.83 -21.25 -1.03
C VAL A 192 5.23 -20.76 0.29
N TYR A 193 3.90 -20.74 0.41
CA TYR A 193 3.23 -20.34 1.63
C TYR A 193 3.60 -21.21 2.84
N GLN A 194 3.54 -22.54 2.69
CA GLN A 194 3.92 -23.48 3.76
C GLN A 194 5.36 -23.27 4.23
N ARG A 195 6.29 -23.03 3.30
CA ARG A 195 7.68 -22.75 3.65
C ARG A 195 7.82 -21.40 4.33
N LEU A 196 7.14 -20.33 3.87
CA LEU A 196 7.14 -19.02 4.55
C LEU A 196 6.68 -19.14 6.01
N GLU A 197 5.63 -19.92 6.28
CA GLU A 197 5.13 -20.13 7.65
C GLU A 197 6.07 -20.97 8.54
N SER A 198 7.03 -21.71 7.95
CA SER A 198 7.94 -22.57 8.71
C SER A 198 9.16 -21.85 9.32
N PHE A 199 9.41 -20.59 8.94
CA PHE A 199 10.55 -19.81 9.42
C PHE A 199 10.09 -18.63 10.26
N LYS A 200 10.72 -18.44 11.44
CA LYS A 200 10.46 -17.29 12.33
C LYS A 200 10.55 -15.94 11.63
N ALA A 201 11.41 -15.81 10.61
CA ALA A 201 11.61 -14.58 9.87
C ALA A 201 10.39 -14.14 9.03
N THR A 202 9.53 -15.07 8.63
CA THR A 202 8.41 -14.82 7.70
C THR A 202 7.05 -15.32 8.19
N ALA A 203 7.03 -16.16 9.23
CA ALA A 203 5.81 -16.78 9.74
C ALA A 203 4.78 -15.72 10.15
N GLY A 204 3.55 -15.88 9.63
CA GLY A 204 2.44 -14.99 9.89
C GLY A 204 2.54 -13.61 9.27
N CYS A 205 3.58 -13.33 8.46
CA CYS A 205 3.82 -12.01 7.88
C CYS A 205 3.41 -11.91 6.39
N MET A 206 3.01 -13.00 5.73
CA MET A 206 2.66 -13.00 4.30
C MET A 206 1.47 -12.07 4.00
N THR A 207 1.67 -11.16 3.05
CA THR A 207 0.64 -10.25 2.53
C THR A 207 0.29 -10.52 1.08
N SER A 208 1.24 -10.97 0.26
CA SER A 208 0.98 -11.43 -1.10
C SER A 208 1.98 -12.49 -1.60
N ILE A 209 1.51 -13.42 -2.45
CA ILE A 209 2.36 -14.32 -3.25
C ILE A 209 1.86 -14.30 -4.69
N CYS A 210 2.71 -13.85 -5.61
CA CYS A 210 2.42 -13.69 -7.03
C CYS A 210 3.48 -14.36 -7.93
N LEU A 211 3.11 -14.61 -9.17
CA LEU A 211 4.04 -15.03 -10.23
C LEU A 211 4.02 -13.99 -11.36
N PHE A 212 5.16 -13.35 -11.59
CA PHE A 212 5.31 -12.31 -12.60
C PHE A 212 6.58 -12.53 -13.43
N ASN A 213 6.61 -12.06 -14.67
CA ASN A 213 7.89 -11.59 -15.23
C ASN A 213 8.24 -10.33 -14.45
N TYR A 214 9.37 -10.26 -13.76
CA TYR A 214 9.70 -9.18 -12.82
C TYR A 214 11.18 -8.81 -12.89
N GLY A 215 11.50 -7.52 -12.97
CA GLY A 215 12.88 -7.03 -12.94
C GLY A 215 13.04 -5.61 -13.45
N LEU A 216 14.27 -5.27 -13.82
CA LEU A 216 14.69 -3.94 -14.28
C LEU A 216 14.65 -3.77 -15.81
N GLN A 217 14.39 -4.85 -16.56
CA GLN A 217 14.29 -4.82 -18.01
C GLN A 217 12.83 -4.61 -18.44
N ASP A 218 12.58 -4.50 -19.74
CA ASP A 218 11.22 -4.55 -20.26
C ASP A 218 10.48 -5.83 -19.82
N ILE A 219 9.16 -5.73 -19.65
CA ILE A 219 8.31 -6.79 -19.09
C ILE A 219 8.53 -8.16 -19.77
N ASP A 220 8.69 -8.17 -21.10
CA ASP A 220 8.84 -9.41 -21.88
C ASP A 220 10.23 -10.05 -21.73
N ASN A 221 11.24 -9.27 -21.35
CA ASN A 221 12.62 -9.73 -21.13
C ASN A 221 12.89 -10.10 -19.68
N ASN A 222 12.04 -9.66 -18.75
CA ASN A 222 12.19 -10.00 -17.34
C ASN A 222 11.95 -11.50 -17.09
N PRO A 223 12.73 -12.13 -16.21
CA PRO A 223 12.58 -13.53 -15.88
C PRO A 223 11.31 -13.79 -15.06
N PRO A 224 10.69 -14.98 -15.20
CA PRO A 224 9.67 -15.43 -14.27
C PRO A 224 10.19 -15.42 -12.84
N THR A 225 9.44 -14.80 -11.95
CA THR A 225 9.80 -14.53 -10.57
C THR A 225 8.60 -14.76 -9.66
N ILE A 226 8.80 -15.52 -8.59
CA ILE A 226 7.87 -15.59 -7.48
C ILE A 226 8.09 -14.33 -6.64
N TYR A 227 7.14 -13.40 -6.74
CA TYR A 227 7.11 -12.18 -5.94
C TYR A 227 6.36 -12.46 -4.64
N ILE A 228 7.00 -12.13 -3.51
CA ILE A 228 6.45 -12.31 -2.17
C ILE A 228 6.46 -10.96 -1.46
N ALA A 229 5.30 -10.56 -0.96
CA ALA A 229 5.17 -9.43 -0.07
C ALA A 229 4.95 -9.93 1.36
N VAL A 230 5.62 -9.28 2.30
CA VAL A 230 5.48 -9.52 3.74
C VAL A 230 5.24 -8.21 4.50
N ASP A 231 4.60 -8.27 5.66
CA ASP A 231 4.45 -7.11 6.54
C ASP A 231 5.78 -6.75 7.24
N TYR A 232 5.79 -5.59 7.89
CA TYR A 232 6.97 -5.02 8.55
C TYR A 232 7.47 -5.79 9.79
N LYS A 233 6.77 -6.83 10.25
CA LYS A 233 7.25 -7.71 11.33
C LYS A 233 8.23 -8.76 10.81
N SER A 234 8.26 -8.99 9.49
CA SER A 234 9.19 -9.92 8.87
C SER A 234 10.64 -9.40 8.93
N SER A 235 11.58 -10.27 9.25
CA SER A 235 13.01 -9.93 9.36
C SER A 235 13.78 -10.25 8.09
N GLU A 236 14.34 -9.22 7.45
CA GLU A 236 15.12 -9.32 6.21
C GLU A 236 16.34 -10.25 6.31
N ILE A 237 16.97 -10.28 7.50
CA ILE A 237 18.17 -11.09 7.80
C ILE A 237 17.91 -12.59 7.53
N GLY A 238 16.70 -13.06 7.81
CA GLY A 238 16.35 -14.48 7.63
C GLY A 238 15.93 -14.86 6.21
N TRP A 239 15.66 -13.89 5.32
CA TRP A 239 15.04 -14.16 4.01
C TRP A 239 15.90 -15.05 3.10
N SER A 240 17.23 -14.94 3.17
CA SER A 240 18.12 -15.78 2.35
C SER A 240 17.93 -17.27 2.65
N GLN A 241 17.78 -17.63 3.93
CA GLN A 241 17.52 -19.02 4.34
C GLN A 241 16.16 -19.50 3.82
N VAL A 242 15.14 -18.65 3.94
CA VAL A 242 13.78 -18.94 3.47
C VAL A 242 13.74 -19.15 1.95
N VAL A 243 14.40 -18.27 1.18
CA VAL A 243 14.49 -18.36 -0.28
C VAL A 243 15.18 -19.66 -0.70
N ASN A 244 16.32 -19.99 -0.09
CA ASN A 244 17.08 -21.20 -0.44
C ASN A 244 16.26 -22.46 -0.18
N ASP A 245 15.55 -22.49 0.93
CA ASP A 245 14.66 -23.59 1.28
C ASP A 245 13.46 -23.69 0.30
N ILE A 246 12.81 -22.58 -0.05
CA ILE A 246 11.74 -22.59 -1.05
C ILE A 246 12.26 -23.09 -2.40
N LYS A 247 13.38 -22.54 -2.90
CA LYS A 247 14.00 -22.98 -4.16
C LYS A 247 14.31 -24.48 -4.17
N SER A 248 14.83 -25.01 -3.07
CA SER A 248 15.12 -26.44 -2.92
C SER A 248 13.85 -27.30 -2.97
N ASN A 249 12.72 -26.81 -2.43
CA ASN A 249 11.45 -27.55 -2.46
C ASN A 249 10.76 -27.46 -3.82
N ILE A 250 10.69 -26.28 -4.45
CA ILE A 250 9.98 -26.11 -5.74
C ILE A 250 10.73 -26.77 -6.91
N SER A 251 12.07 -26.79 -6.88
CA SER A 251 12.88 -27.42 -7.93
C SER A 251 12.68 -28.94 -8.02
N ARG A 252 12.22 -29.59 -6.93
CA ARG A 252 11.88 -31.01 -6.90
C ARG A 252 10.54 -31.32 -7.59
N HIS A 253 9.65 -30.33 -7.76
CA HIS A 253 8.36 -30.54 -8.41
C HIS A 253 8.46 -30.60 -9.92
N ASN A 254 9.20 -29.68 -10.54
CA ASN A 254 9.49 -29.69 -11.98
C ASN A 254 10.81 -28.93 -12.22
N ARG A 255 11.65 -29.45 -13.12
CA ARG A 255 12.94 -28.85 -13.53
C ARG A 255 12.81 -27.40 -13.97
N GLU A 256 11.68 -27.00 -14.54
CA GLU A 256 11.45 -25.61 -14.96
C GLU A 256 11.43 -24.61 -13.79
N TRP A 257 11.01 -25.03 -12.59
CA TRP A 257 11.02 -24.17 -11.40
C TRP A 257 12.42 -23.89 -10.86
N ALA A 258 13.44 -24.66 -11.26
CA ALA A 258 14.82 -24.41 -10.87
C ALA A 258 15.36 -23.08 -11.43
N GLY A 259 14.83 -22.63 -12.57
CA GLY A 259 15.20 -21.36 -13.20
C GLY A 259 14.33 -20.16 -12.82
N VAL A 260 13.37 -20.32 -11.91
CA VAL A 260 12.47 -19.24 -11.49
C VAL A 260 13.11 -18.42 -10.38
N ASN A 261 13.07 -17.10 -10.55
CA ASN A 261 13.59 -16.16 -9.58
C ASN A 261 12.66 -16.00 -8.37
N MET A 262 13.18 -15.44 -7.30
CA MET A 262 12.40 -15.12 -6.10
C MET A 262 12.75 -13.72 -5.61
N HIS A 263 11.72 -12.94 -5.28
CA HIS A 263 11.83 -11.61 -4.67
C HIS A 263 10.96 -11.56 -3.41
N ILE A 264 11.52 -11.03 -2.32
CA ILE A 264 10.78 -10.78 -1.08
C ILE A 264 10.93 -9.29 -0.75
N GLU A 265 9.84 -8.62 -0.41
CA GLU A 265 9.88 -7.23 0.08
C GLU A 265 8.85 -6.97 1.18
N HIS A 266 9.12 -5.96 2.00
CA HIS A 266 8.12 -5.41 2.92
C HIS A 266 7.06 -4.63 2.13
N ASN A 267 5.81 -5.10 2.14
CA ASN A 267 4.70 -4.47 1.46
C ASN A 267 3.36 -4.96 2.03
N VAL A 268 2.47 -4.04 2.39
CA VAL A 268 1.17 -4.35 3.01
C VAL A 268 -0.04 -4.11 2.08
N GLY A 269 0.22 -3.86 0.79
CA GLY A 269 -0.80 -3.51 -0.20
C GLY A 269 -1.34 -2.08 -0.03
N MET A 270 -2.32 -1.70 -0.85
CA MET A 270 -2.96 -0.39 -0.76
C MET A 270 -3.87 -0.32 0.46
N ASN A 271 -3.64 0.59 1.40
CA ASN A 271 -4.51 0.75 2.59
C ASN A 271 -5.81 1.51 2.24
N TYR A 272 -6.65 1.79 3.23
CA TYR A 272 -7.75 2.75 3.08
C TYR A 272 -7.29 4.12 3.55
N GLY A 273 -7.69 5.17 2.83
CA GLY A 273 -7.50 6.55 3.27
C GLY A 273 -8.54 6.92 4.33
N TYR A 274 -8.10 7.58 5.40
CA TYR A 274 -8.95 8.20 6.42
C TYR A 274 -8.54 9.66 6.58
N ASP A 275 -9.18 10.52 5.80
CA ASP A 275 -8.84 11.94 5.73
C ASP A 275 -9.26 12.67 7.01
N TYR A 276 -8.58 13.78 7.29
CA TYR A 276 -9.03 14.73 8.29
C TYR A 276 -10.40 15.32 7.94
N LEU A 277 -11.11 15.82 8.96
CA LEU A 277 -12.40 16.48 8.73
C LEU A 277 -12.26 17.69 7.82
N GLU A 278 -11.26 18.53 8.10
CA GLU A 278 -10.87 19.62 7.22
C GLU A 278 -9.61 19.19 6.49
N PRO A 279 -9.59 19.25 5.14
CA PRO A 279 -8.39 18.95 4.38
C PRO A 279 -7.32 19.99 4.70
N THR A 280 -6.09 19.52 4.85
CA THR A 280 -4.90 20.37 5.00
C THR A 280 -4.59 21.11 3.72
N SER A 281 -3.83 22.21 3.79
CA SER A 281 -3.37 22.93 2.60
C SER A 281 -2.56 22.02 1.66
N ASP A 282 -1.75 21.12 2.22
CA ASP A 282 -0.94 20.19 1.44
C ASP A 282 -1.81 19.16 0.69
N GLU A 283 -2.86 18.64 1.33
CA GLU A 283 -3.85 17.77 0.68
C GLU A 283 -4.60 18.51 -0.43
N ILE A 284 -5.00 19.76 -0.19
CA ILE A 284 -5.69 20.59 -1.19
C ILE A 284 -4.77 20.86 -2.38
N ASN A 285 -3.48 21.10 -2.14
CA ASN A 285 -2.52 21.43 -3.19
C ASN A 285 -2.01 20.21 -3.97
N ASN A 286 -2.25 19.00 -3.48
CA ASN A 286 -1.91 17.76 -4.16
C ASN A 286 -2.77 17.55 -5.42
N GLU A 287 -2.14 17.58 -6.60
CA GLU A 287 -2.83 17.44 -7.89
C GLU A 287 -3.58 16.11 -8.05
N ASP A 288 -3.05 15.00 -7.55
CA ASP A 288 -3.75 13.71 -7.60
C ASP A 288 -4.99 13.73 -6.69
N ALA A 289 -4.89 14.33 -5.50
CA ALA A 289 -6.03 14.50 -4.61
C ALA A 289 -7.11 15.38 -5.25
N LYS A 290 -6.72 16.50 -5.89
CA LYS A 290 -7.64 17.38 -6.64
C LYS A 290 -8.38 16.59 -7.71
N LYS A 291 -7.67 15.88 -8.58
CA LYS A 291 -8.26 15.09 -9.67
C LYS A 291 -9.26 14.05 -9.19
N ASN A 292 -8.98 13.42 -8.05
CA ASN A 292 -9.76 12.29 -7.55
C ASN A 292 -10.92 12.70 -6.63
N LYS A 293 -10.78 13.80 -5.88
CA LYS A 293 -11.73 14.18 -4.81
C LYS A 293 -12.52 15.46 -5.11
N PHE A 294 -12.06 16.33 -6.01
CA PHE A 294 -12.81 17.54 -6.34
C PHE A 294 -13.97 17.24 -7.28
N VAL A 295 -15.19 17.62 -6.87
CA VAL A 295 -16.37 17.45 -7.71
C VAL A 295 -16.64 18.73 -8.49
N THR A 296 -16.35 18.70 -9.79
CA THR A 296 -16.73 19.75 -10.74
C THR A 296 -18.24 19.76 -10.98
N GLY A 297 -18.86 20.94 -10.94
CA GLY A 297 -20.30 21.09 -11.17
C GLY A 297 -21.16 20.67 -9.97
N ASP A 298 -22.43 20.39 -10.22
CA ASP A 298 -23.42 20.12 -9.16
C ASP A 298 -23.34 18.67 -8.65
N TYR A 299 -23.67 18.49 -7.37
CA TYR A 299 -23.88 17.14 -6.83
C TYR A 299 -25.10 16.49 -7.48
N GLN A 300 -24.94 15.23 -7.85
CA GLN A 300 -25.98 14.45 -8.51
C GLN A 300 -26.95 13.89 -7.47
N GLN A 301 -28.25 14.00 -7.76
CA GLN A 301 -29.29 13.44 -6.91
C GLN A 301 -29.31 11.91 -6.98
N ILE A 302 -29.11 11.33 -8.16
CA ILE A 302 -29.02 9.88 -8.34
C ILE A 302 -27.56 9.43 -8.29
N ILE A 303 -27.33 8.20 -7.84
CA ILE A 303 -26.02 7.54 -7.84
C ILE A 303 -25.93 6.48 -8.95
N LYS A 304 -24.73 6.26 -9.46
CA LYS A 304 -24.42 5.36 -10.59
C LYS A 304 -23.27 4.41 -10.22
N PRO A 305 -23.10 3.30 -10.97
CA PRO A 305 -21.86 2.52 -10.93
C PRO A 305 -20.62 3.41 -11.03
N GLY A 306 -19.66 3.18 -10.15
CA GLY A 306 -18.44 3.98 -10.06
C GLY A 306 -18.52 5.19 -9.13
N ASP A 307 -19.69 5.57 -8.62
CA ASP A 307 -19.78 6.66 -7.65
C ASP A 307 -19.20 6.27 -6.29
N GLU A 308 -18.55 7.22 -5.64
CA GLU A 308 -18.02 7.06 -4.28
C GLU A 308 -19.11 7.27 -3.23
N PHE A 309 -19.02 6.49 -2.15
CA PHE A 309 -19.84 6.63 -0.96
C PHE A 309 -19.01 6.41 0.31
N GLY A 310 -19.58 6.77 1.46
CA GLY A 310 -18.99 6.46 2.77
C GLY A 310 -20.04 6.52 3.88
N ALA A 311 -19.70 6.03 5.08
CA ALA A 311 -20.59 6.10 6.23
C ALA A 311 -20.84 7.56 6.66
N GLU A 312 -22.06 7.88 7.10
CA GLU A 312 -22.46 9.23 7.55
C GLU A 312 -22.03 9.52 8.99
N THR A 313 -20.79 9.20 9.32
CA THR A 313 -20.23 9.38 10.65
C THR A 313 -18.80 9.91 10.58
N TYR A 314 -18.32 10.40 11.73
CA TYR A 314 -16.92 10.69 11.97
C TYR A 314 -16.36 9.65 12.92
N ILE A 315 -15.14 9.20 12.65
CA ILE A 315 -14.45 8.23 13.50
C ILE A 315 -13.47 8.97 14.38
N VAL A 316 -13.53 8.73 15.69
CA VAL A 316 -12.54 9.23 16.63
C VAL A 316 -11.40 8.21 16.69
N ARG A 317 -10.23 8.60 16.21
CA ARG A 317 -9.00 7.79 16.30
C ARG A 317 -8.57 7.66 17.76
N SER A 318 -7.76 6.64 18.07
CA SER A 318 -7.28 6.32 19.42
C SER A 318 -6.68 7.49 20.21
N ASP A 319 -6.14 8.52 19.54
CA ASP A 319 -5.55 9.73 20.12
C ASP A 319 -6.55 10.91 20.23
N GLY A 320 -7.84 10.67 20.00
CA GLY A 320 -8.90 11.68 20.07
C GLY A 320 -9.10 12.49 18.78
N VAL A 321 -8.26 12.29 17.77
CA VAL A 321 -8.37 13.00 16.49
C VAL A 321 -9.58 12.50 15.70
N LYS A 322 -10.45 13.43 15.28
CA LYS A 322 -11.59 13.10 14.41
C LYS A 322 -11.15 12.93 12.96
N LYS A 323 -11.63 11.86 12.34
CA LYS A 323 -11.39 11.48 10.96
C LYS A 323 -12.71 11.26 10.23
N THR A 324 -12.68 11.41 8.92
CA THR A 324 -13.78 10.97 8.07
C THR A 324 -13.84 9.44 8.03
N ALA A 325 -15.02 8.88 7.76
CA ALA A 325 -15.15 7.45 7.51
C ALA A 325 -14.41 7.07 6.22
N GLY A 326 -13.91 5.85 6.17
CA GLY A 326 -13.36 5.28 4.94
C GLY A 326 -14.43 5.23 3.84
N VAL A 327 -13.98 5.34 2.59
CA VAL A 327 -14.85 5.41 1.42
C VAL A 327 -14.69 4.19 0.52
N GLY A 328 -15.72 3.91 -0.28
CA GLY A 328 -15.73 2.86 -1.27
C GLY A 328 -16.44 3.28 -2.54
N THR A 329 -16.53 2.35 -3.49
CA THR A 329 -17.22 2.54 -4.76
C THR A 329 -18.51 1.72 -4.81
N ILE A 330 -19.57 2.32 -5.33
CA ILE A 330 -20.77 1.59 -5.75
C ILE A 330 -20.43 0.79 -7.00
N GLY A 331 -20.45 -0.53 -6.90
CA GLY A 331 -20.11 -1.42 -8.01
C GLY A 331 -21.17 -1.38 -9.09
N CYS A 332 -22.35 -1.88 -8.76
CA CYS A 332 -23.53 -1.82 -9.61
C CYS A 332 -24.78 -1.97 -8.75
N PHE A 333 -25.94 -1.79 -9.36
CA PHE A 333 -27.21 -2.21 -8.80
C PHE A 333 -27.46 -3.69 -9.10
N VAL A 334 -27.96 -4.40 -8.10
CA VAL A 334 -28.46 -5.77 -8.20
C VAL A 334 -29.91 -5.81 -7.77
N GLU A 335 -30.66 -6.75 -8.31
CA GLU A 335 -32.05 -7.01 -7.92
C GLU A 335 -32.12 -8.37 -7.23
N ILE A 336 -32.86 -8.42 -6.13
CA ILE A 336 -33.12 -9.66 -5.41
C ILE A 336 -34.61 -9.91 -5.29
N LYS A 337 -34.98 -11.20 -5.26
CA LYS A 337 -36.27 -11.66 -4.76
C LYS A 337 -36.09 -12.34 -3.42
N THR A 338 -37.09 -12.21 -2.57
CA THR A 338 -37.12 -12.92 -1.28
C THR A 338 -38.33 -13.83 -1.21
N LYS A 339 -38.31 -14.81 -0.29
CA LYS A 339 -39.49 -15.66 -0.03
C LYS A 339 -40.74 -14.86 0.33
N ASN A 340 -40.57 -13.76 1.07
CA ASN A 340 -41.67 -12.94 1.56
C ASN A 340 -42.06 -11.82 0.59
N ASN A 341 -41.17 -11.48 -0.35
CA ASN A 341 -41.43 -10.53 -1.41
C ASN A 341 -40.87 -11.08 -2.73
N PRO A 342 -41.73 -11.69 -3.58
CA PRO A 342 -41.32 -12.30 -4.84
C PRO A 342 -41.12 -11.27 -5.97
N THR A 343 -41.22 -9.97 -5.69
CA THR A 343 -40.88 -8.91 -6.65
C THR A 343 -39.39 -8.58 -6.59
N TRP A 344 -38.87 -8.05 -7.70
CA TRP A 344 -37.49 -7.59 -7.76
C TRP A 344 -37.34 -6.29 -6.96
N THR A 345 -36.47 -6.33 -5.95
CA THR A 345 -36.07 -5.14 -5.19
C THR A 345 -34.61 -4.83 -5.46
N ARG A 346 -34.32 -3.56 -5.78
CA ARG A 346 -32.99 -3.07 -6.17
C ARG A 346 -32.13 -2.69 -4.95
N TYR A 347 -30.87 -3.10 -4.96
CA TYR A 347 -29.84 -2.80 -3.96
C TYR A 347 -28.53 -2.43 -4.65
N ALA A 348 -27.69 -1.62 -4.01
CA ALA A 348 -26.33 -1.38 -4.51
C ALA A 348 -25.35 -2.43 -3.96
N LEU A 349 -24.52 -3.00 -4.83
CA LEU A 349 -23.44 -3.94 -4.50
C LEU A 349 -22.12 -3.19 -4.30
N THR A 350 -21.39 -3.53 -3.24
CA THR A 350 -20.04 -3.02 -2.94
C THR A 350 -19.28 -4.04 -2.07
N ASN A 351 -18.14 -3.68 -1.50
CA ASN A 351 -17.43 -4.53 -0.57
C ASN A 351 -17.84 -4.36 0.90
N TYR A 352 -17.62 -5.39 1.72
CA TYR A 352 -17.89 -5.30 3.15
C TYR A 352 -16.93 -4.36 3.88
N HIS A 353 -15.64 -4.41 3.57
CA HIS A 353 -14.67 -3.55 4.26
C HIS A 353 -14.93 -2.04 4.07
N THR A 354 -15.61 -1.62 2.98
CA THR A 354 -15.92 -0.20 2.70
C THR A 354 -17.11 0.31 3.51
N VAL A 355 -18.01 -0.59 3.93
CA VAL A 355 -19.16 -0.28 4.79
C VAL A 355 -18.85 -0.46 6.28
N ARG A 356 -17.71 -1.07 6.61
CA ARG A 356 -17.35 -1.48 7.97
C ARG A 356 -17.29 -0.32 8.98
N SER A 357 -16.94 0.88 8.51
CA SER A 357 -16.91 2.11 9.32
C SER A 357 -18.29 2.60 9.77
N ALA A 358 -19.38 2.09 9.18
CA ALA A 358 -20.73 2.39 9.63
C ALA A 358 -21.14 1.60 10.88
N LEU A 359 -20.39 0.56 11.26
CA LEU A 359 -20.74 -0.32 12.37
C LEU A 359 -20.16 0.21 13.70
N PRO A 360 -20.98 0.29 14.77
CA PRO A 360 -20.49 0.64 16.09
C PRO A 360 -19.32 -0.24 16.55
N GLY A 361 -18.29 0.39 17.12
CA GLY A 361 -17.05 -0.26 17.57
C GLY A 361 -15.97 -0.41 16.50
N PHE A 362 -16.17 0.12 15.29
CA PHE A 362 -15.06 0.33 14.34
C PHE A 362 -14.03 1.31 14.95
N ARG A 363 -12.73 1.04 14.77
CA ARG A 363 -11.65 1.82 15.36
C ARG A 363 -10.55 2.15 14.37
N LEU A 364 -9.92 3.30 14.59
CA LEU A 364 -8.71 3.75 13.90
C LEU A 364 -7.59 3.94 14.92
N GLU A 365 -6.36 3.70 14.49
CA GLU A 365 -5.14 3.98 15.23
C GLU A 365 -4.14 4.77 14.38
N LEU A 366 -3.21 5.44 15.05
CA LEU A 366 -2.07 6.10 14.42
C LEU A 366 -0.88 5.12 14.40
N VAL A 367 -0.36 4.82 13.21
CA VAL A 367 0.84 4.00 13.04
C VAL A 367 1.86 4.81 12.25
N GLY A 368 2.87 5.35 12.96
CA GLY A 368 3.72 6.40 12.42
C GLY A 368 2.90 7.67 12.22
N ASP A 369 2.87 8.18 10.99
CA ASP A 369 2.07 9.34 10.61
C ASP A 369 0.78 8.95 9.86
N GLU A 370 0.57 7.65 9.65
CA GLU A 370 -0.57 7.12 8.90
C GLU A 370 -1.72 6.71 9.83
N THR A 371 -2.94 7.00 9.39
CA THR A 371 -4.15 6.48 10.05
C THR A 371 -4.50 5.12 9.49
N LYS A 372 -4.63 4.10 10.35
CA LYS A 372 -4.93 2.72 9.94
C LYS A 372 -6.14 2.16 10.68
N PRO A 373 -6.87 1.20 10.09
CA PRO A 373 -7.88 0.43 10.80
C PRO A 373 -7.24 -0.35 11.96
N ALA A 374 -7.73 -0.14 13.17
CA ALA A 374 -7.40 -0.95 14.32
C ALA A 374 -8.37 -2.14 14.42
N PRO A 375 -8.03 -3.19 15.20
CA PRO A 375 -9.00 -4.21 15.59
C PRO A 375 -10.26 -3.55 16.17
N PRO A 376 -11.48 -4.02 15.84
CA PRO A 376 -12.69 -3.42 16.37
C PRO A 376 -12.76 -3.61 17.89
N GLU A 377 -13.56 -2.82 18.57
CA GLU A 377 -13.83 -3.01 19.99
C GLU A 377 -14.42 -4.41 20.22
N LEU A 378 -13.89 -5.15 21.20
CA LEU A 378 -14.28 -6.52 21.47
C LEU A 378 -15.78 -6.61 21.78
N ASN A 379 -16.48 -7.53 21.12
CA ASN A 379 -17.93 -7.75 21.25
C ASN A 379 -18.83 -6.59 20.77
N SER A 380 -18.27 -5.58 20.09
CA SER A 380 -19.07 -4.55 19.41
C SER A 380 -19.85 -5.09 18.22
N ASP A 381 -20.73 -4.26 17.63
CA ASP A 381 -21.42 -4.58 16.39
C ASP A 381 -20.45 -4.90 15.25
N CYS A 382 -19.43 -4.06 15.08
CA CYS A 382 -18.38 -4.25 14.08
C CYS A 382 -17.67 -5.60 14.28
N TRP A 383 -17.32 -5.94 15.53
CA TRP A 383 -16.69 -7.22 15.87
C TRP A 383 -17.59 -8.42 15.52
N ARG A 384 -18.89 -8.37 15.85
CA ARG A 384 -19.82 -9.47 15.55
C ARG A 384 -20.01 -9.63 14.04
N VAL A 385 -20.23 -8.54 13.32
CA VAL A 385 -20.44 -8.57 11.88
C VAL A 385 -19.18 -9.03 11.14
N ASP A 386 -17.97 -8.68 11.61
CA ASP A 386 -16.73 -9.20 11.04
C ASP A 386 -16.68 -10.74 11.08
N LEU A 387 -17.25 -11.36 12.12
CA LEU A 387 -17.25 -12.82 12.31
C LEU A 387 -18.45 -13.51 11.65
N GLU A 388 -19.63 -12.91 11.73
CA GLU A 388 -20.91 -13.56 11.41
C GLU A 388 -21.53 -13.08 10.10
N GLY A 389 -21.13 -11.90 9.62
CA GLY A 389 -21.83 -11.15 8.58
C GLY A 389 -23.01 -10.34 9.14
N TYR A 390 -23.66 -9.58 8.27
CA TYR A 390 -24.82 -8.76 8.61
C TYR A 390 -26.01 -9.15 7.73
N PHE A 391 -27.18 -9.33 8.34
CA PHE A 391 -28.45 -9.51 7.66
C PHE A 391 -29.52 -8.76 8.47
N PRO A 392 -30.70 -8.38 7.92
CA PRO A 392 -31.65 -7.55 8.66
C PRO A 392 -32.16 -8.11 9.99
N THR A 393 -31.95 -9.40 10.26
CA THR A 393 -32.24 -10.04 11.57
C THR A 393 -31.13 -9.84 12.61
N HIS A 394 -30.00 -9.25 12.23
CA HIS A 394 -28.87 -8.97 13.12
C HIS A 394 -29.20 -7.74 13.97
N ASN A 395 -28.83 -7.75 15.25
CA ASN A 395 -29.14 -6.64 16.18
C ASN A 395 -28.26 -5.39 16.00
N ALA A 396 -27.36 -5.39 15.00
CA ALA A 396 -26.41 -4.30 14.81
C ALA A 396 -27.12 -3.09 14.24
N GLN A 397 -26.69 -1.90 14.63
CA GLN A 397 -27.29 -0.63 14.20
C GLN A 397 -26.29 0.17 13.36
N PRO A 398 -26.00 -0.26 12.11
CA PRO A 398 -25.13 0.51 11.24
C PRO A 398 -25.74 1.88 10.95
N VAL A 399 -24.90 2.93 10.93
CA VAL A 399 -25.34 4.25 10.45
C VAL A 399 -25.62 4.22 8.94
N SER A 400 -26.35 5.23 8.46
CA SER A 400 -26.59 5.44 7.04
C SER A 400 -25.30 5.74 6.27
N PHE A 401 -25.38 5.59 4.95
CA PHE A 401 -24.34 5.96 4.00
C PHE A 401 -24.71 7.23 3.26
N GLY A 402 -23.70 7.96 2.80
CA GLY A 402 -23.85 9.19 2.03
C GLY A 402 -23.03 9.14 0.74
N SER A 403 -23.58 9.74 -0.32
CA SER A 403 -22.91 9.99 -1.60
C SER A 403 -23.28 11.40 -2.12
N PRO A 404 -22.32 12.24 -2.54
CA PRO A 404 -20.88 12.02 -2.40
C PRO A 404 -20.51 11.82 -0.92
N SER A 405 -19.38 11.16 -0.66
CA SER A 405 -18.95 10.92 0.72
C SER A 405 -18.68 12.25 1.45
N ARG A 406 -18.72 12.22 2.80
CA ARG A 406 -18.31 13.37 3.61
C ARG A 406 -16.87 13.79 3.29
N THR A 407 -15.99 12.83 3.05
CA THR A 407 -14.60 13.05 2.64
C THR A 407 -14.51 13.90 1.37
N ARG A 408 -15.23 13.50 0.33
CA ARG A 408 -15.28 14.20 -0.96
C ARG A 408 -15.92 15.58 -0.85
N HIS A 409 -16.97 15.69 -0.03
CA HIS A 409 -17.62 16.96 0.25
C HIS A 409 -16.68 17.95 0.94
N ASN A 410 -16.07 17.54 2.05
CA ASN A 410 -15.15 18.38 2.82
C ASN A 410 -13.94 18.80 1.98
N PHE A 411 -13.38 17.87 1.18
CA PHE A 411 -12.31 18.19 0.24
C PHE A 411 -12.74 19.26 -0.77
N THR A 412 -13.93 19.09 -1.38
CA THR A 412 -14.45 20.03 -2.37
C THR A 412 -14.65 21.42 -1.78
N LEU A 413 -15.22 21.53 -0.57
CA LEU A 413 -15.38 22.83 0.10
C LEU A 413 -14.04 23.46 0.49
N GLY A 414 -13.10 22.66 1.00
CA GLY A 414 -11.74 23.11 1.31
C GLY A 414 -11.05 23.68 0.08
N TYR A 415 -11.12 22.98 -1.05
CA TYR A 415 -10.57 23.43 -2.33
C TYR A 415 -11.19 24.77 -2.78
N LEU A 416 -12.52 24.89 -2.75
CA LEU A 416 -13.20 26.14 -3.13
C LEU A 416 -12.79 27.31 -2.22
N LYS A 417 -12.69 27.09 -0.91
CA LYS A 417 -12.23 28.10 0.05
C LYS A 417 -10.79 28.54 -0.25
N ASN A 418 -9.89 27.59 -0.56
CA ASN A 418 -8.51 27.90 -0.90
C ASN A 418 -8.41 28.69 -2.23
N SER A 419 -9.12 28.26 -3.27
CA SER A 419 -9.17 28.97 -4.55
C SER A 419 -9.70 30.41 -4.38
N ILE A 420 -10.74 30.62 -3.56
CA ILE A 420 -11.22 31.97 -3.23
C ILE A 420 -10.13 32.81 -2.55
N LYS A 421 -9.39 32.22 -1.60
CA LYS A 421 -8.31 32.90 -0.87
C LYS A 421 -7.18 33.31 -1.82
N GLU A 422 -6.76 32.42 -2.71
CA GLU A 422 -5.72 32.67 -3.72
C GLU A 422 -6.14 33.77 -4.70
N ASP A 423 -7.35 33.69 -5.26
CA ASP A 423 -7.87 34.70 -6.18
C ASP A 423 -7.96 36.08 -5.50
N ASN A 424 -8.37 36.15 -4.23
CA ASN A 424 -8.40 37.41 -3.47
C ASN A 424 -7.00 38.00 -3.27
N GLN A 425 -6.00 37.16 -2.96
CA GLN A 425 -4.61 37.62 -2.80
C GLN A 425 -4.08 38.21 -4.12
N VAL A 426 -4.33 37.52 -5.24
CA VAL A 426 -3.94 38.02 -6.57
C VAL A 426 -4.63 39.34 -6.89
N ILE A 427 -5.92 39.49 -6.56
CA ILE A 427 -6.65 40.75 -6.74
C ILE A 427 -5.99 41.90 -5.96
N GLU A 428 -5.63 41.68 -4.69
CA GLU A 428 -4.98 42.73 -3.88
C GLU A 428 -3.62 43.14 -4.45
N ASP A 429 -2.80 42.17 -4.89
CA ASP A 429 -1.52 42.46 -5.54
C ASP A 429 -1.70 43.25 -6.85
N LEU A 430 -2.73 42.92 -7.65
CA LEU A 430 -3.07 43.65 -8.87
C LEU A 430 -3.61 45.06 -8.58
N LYS A 431 -4.37 45.25 -7.48
CA LYS A 431 -4.84 46.58 -7.04
C LYS A 431 -3.67 47.48 -6.61
N VAL A 432 -2.66 46.95 -5.94
CA VAL A 432 -1.43 47.70 -5.60
C VAL A 432 -0.68 48.12 -6.86
N LYS A 433 -0.54 47.22 -7.85
CA LYS A 433 0.04 47.54 -9.17
C LYS A 433 -0.78 48.57 -9.94
N LEU A 434 -2.10 48.60 -9.74
CA LEU A 434 -2.99 49.60 -10.34
C LEU A 434 -2.72 51.02 -9.87
N GLN A 435 -2.37 51.17 -8.59
CA GLN A 435 -2.09 52.48 -7.99
C GLN A 435 -0.78 53.12 -8.51
N THR A 436 0.11 52.35 -9.14
CA THR A 436 1.45 52.79 -9.53
C THR A 436 1.66 52.96 -11.04
N ALA A 437 0.69 52.63 -11.90
CA ALA A 437 0.85 52.65 -13.37
C ALA A 437 -0.16 53.55 -14.12
N LYS A 438 0.31 54.21 -15.21
CA LYS A 438 -0.43 55.24 -15.99
C LYS A 438 -1.56 54.71 -16.90
N SER A 439 -1.65 53.40 -17.17
CA SER A 439 -2.77 52.79 -17.92
C SER A 439 -2.81 51.28 -17.67
N ASN A 440 -4.01 50.71 -17.50
CA ASN A 440 -4.16 49.43 -16.82
C ASN A 440 -5.39 48.59 -17.20
N ARG A 441 -5.94 48.79 -18.41
CA ARG A 441 -7.17 48.10 -18.86
C ARG A 441 -7.08 46.57 -18.83
N SER A 442 -5.88 46.00 -19.04
CA SER A 442 -5.65 44.55 -18.95
C SER A 442 -5.77 44.04 -17.51
N THR A 443 -5.13 44.74 -16.57
CA THR A 443 -5.18 44.43 -15.13
C THR A 443 -6.60 44.50 -14.57
N GLN A 444 -7.37 45.51 -14.97
CA GLN A 444 -8.77 45.65 -14.57
C GLN A 444 -9.63 44.47 -15.05
N LYS A 445 -9.46 44.05 -16.31
CA LYS A 445 -10.15 42.86 -16.86
C LYS A 445 -9.77 41.58 -16.11
N THR A 446 -8.51 41.44 -15.69
CA THR A 446 -8.10 40.27 -14.89
C THR A 446 -8.77 40.30 -13.51
N ILE A 447 -8.85 41.45 -12.86
CA ILE A 447 -9.56 41.59 -11.58
C ILE A 447 -11.04 41.22 -11.72
N GLU A 448 -11.72 41.73 -12.75
CA GLU A 448 -13.13 41.41 -13.03
C GLU A 448 -13.34 39.89 -13.20
N ARG A 449 -12.47 39.22 -13.98
CA ARG A 449 -12.53 37.75 -14.15
C ARG A 449 -12.31 36.99 -12.84
N LEU A 450 -11.37 37.43 -12.00
CA LEU A 450 -11.12 36.80 -10.70
C LEU A 450 -12.30 37.02 -9.75
N GLN A 451 -12.93 38.19 -9.78
CA GLN A 451 -14.15 38.46 -9.01
C GLN A 451 -15.32 37.56 -9.45
N GLU A 452 -15.49 37.35 -10.76
CA GLU A 452 -16.47 36.39 -11.30
C GLU A 452 -16.17 34.95 -10.85
N SER A 453 -14.90 34.53 -10.91
CA SER A 453 -14.42 33.23 -10.41
C SER A 453 -14.77 33.03 -8.93
N ILE A 454 -14.44 34.01 -8.08
CA ILE A 454 -14.76 33.99 -6.65
C ILE A 454 -16.26 33.87 -6.41
N GLN A 455 -17.08 34.64 -7.13
CA GLN A 455 -18.53 34.61 -6.95
C GLN A 455 -19.11 33.24 -7.37
N LYS A 456 -18.59 32.67 -8.46
CA LYS A 456 -18.95 31.31 -8.90
C LYS A 456 -18.56 30.27 -7.85
N ALA A 457 -17.33 30.32 -7.33
CA ALA A 457 -16.87 29.40 -6.28
C ALA A 457 -17.71 29.50 -5.00
N ARG A 458 -18.09 30.72 -4.57
CA ARG A 458 -18.99 30.94 -3.43
C ARG A 458 -20.38 30.33 -3.66
N SER A 459 -20.97 30.59 -4.83
CA SER A 459 -22.28 30.04 -5.18
C SER A 459 -22.25 28.52 -5.23
N GLN A 460 -21.20 27.92 -5.81
CA GLN A 460 -21.00 26.47 -5.82
C GLN A 460 -20.85 25.90 -4.40
N GLY A 461 -20.07 26.56 -3.53
CA GLY A 461 -19.93 26.16 -2.13
C GLY A 461 -21.28 26.12 -1.40
N GLN A 462 -22.06 27.20 -1.53
CA GLN A 462 -23.40 27.31 -0.91
C GLN A 462 -24.37 26.24 -1.41
N GLN A 463 -24.38 25.94 -2.70
CA GLN A 463 -25.24 24.88 -3.26
C GLN A 463 -24.85 23.49 -2.75
N LYS A 464 -23.54 23.22 -2.63
CA LYS A 464 -23.02 21.96 -2.10
C LYS A 464 -23.31 21.79 -0.61
N ASP A 465 -23.20 22.86 0.18
CA ASP A 465 -23.62 22.89 1.59
C ASP A 465 -25.12 22.64 1.72
N ALA A 466 -25.94 23.33 0.91
CA ALA A 466 -27.40 23.13 0.91
C ALA A 466 -27.78 21.68 0.59
N PHE A 467 -27.10 21.04 -0.36
CA PHE A 467 -27.32 19.62 -0.68
C PHE A 467 -27.10 18.69 0.53
N PHE A 468 -26.08 18.97 1.35
CA PHE A 468 -25.84 18.21 2.58
C PHE A 468 -26.83 18.55 3.69
N ASN A 469 -27.10 19.84 3.91
CA ASN A 469 -28.04 20.32 4.93
C ASN A 469 -29.49 19.84 4.67
N ASP A 470 -29.88 19.74 3.40
CA ASP A 470 -31.19 19.22 2.98
C ASP A 470 -31.27 17.68 3.06
N GLY A 471 -30.19 16.99 3.46
CA GLY A 471 -30.15 15.53 3.52
C GLY A 471 -30.16 14.83 2.15
N LYS A 472 -29.95 15.55 1.04
CA LYS A 472 -29.95 14.97 -0.32
C LYS A 472 -28.79 14.01 -0.55
N HIS A 473 -27.73 14.13 0.23
CA HIS A 473 -26.57 13.23 0.25
C HIS A 473 -26.83 11.86 0.87
N VAL A 474 -27.89 11.70 1.68
CA VAL A 474 -28.21 10.42 2.34
C VAL A 474 -28.58 9.37 1.30
N LEU A 475 -27.75 8.34 1.20
CA LEU A 475 -27.84 7.28 0.19
C LEU A 475 -28.82 6.18 0.61
N GLY A 476 -28.71 5.71 1.85
CA GLY A 476 -29.45 4.55 2.33
C GLY A 476 -28.74 3.84 3.49
N THR A 477 -29.15 2.60 3.75
CA THR A 477 -28.68 1.81 4.91
C THR A 477 -28.15 0.44 4.50
N LEU A 478 -27.37 -0.19 5.38
CA LEU A 478 -26.83 -1.53 5.14
C LEU A 478 -27.98 -2.54 5.16
N PHE A 479 -28.09 -3.34 4.09
CA PHE A 479 -29.07 -4.42 4.01
C PHE A 479 -28.47 -5.75 4.41
N ALA A 480 -27.35 -6.14 3.79
CA ALA A 480 -26.67 -7.40 4.07
C ALA A 480 -25.16 -7.26 3.81
N ALA A 481 -24.33 -8.03 4.50
CA ALA A 481 -22.90 -8.10 4.22
C ALA A 481 -22.28 -9.44 4.65
N SER A 482 -21.19 -9.83 3.98
CA SER A 482 -20.54 -11.12 4.18
C SER A 482 -19.77 -11.26 5.49
N GLY A 483 -19.30 -10.14 6.08
CA GLY A 483 -18.25 -10.16 7.09
C GLY A 483 -16.91 -10.65 6.52
N TYR A 484 -15.91 -10.85 7.39
CA TYR A 484 -14.58 -11.32 7.00
C TYR A 484 -14.39 -12.82 7.09
N LYS A 485 -15.21 -13.55 7.85
CA LYS A 485 -15.00 -15.00 8.02
C LYS A 485 -15.42 -15.82 6.80
N ARG A 486 -16.35 -15.33 5.98
CA ARG A 486 -16.88 -16.07 4.83
C ARG A 486 -15.84 -16.19 3.71
N ARG A 487 -15.76 -17.38 3.12
CA ARG A 487 -14.91 -17.71 1.97
C ARG A 487 -15.67 -18.58 0.98
N ALA A 488 -15.50 -18.32 -0.31
CA ALA A 488 -15.95 -19.22 -1.35
C ALA A 488 -14.88 -20.30 -1.58
N SER A 489 -15.32 -21.56 -1.74
CA SER A 489 -14.40 -22.62 -2.18
C SER A 489 -14.36 -22.62 -3.70
N HIS A 490 -13.16 -22.55 -4.28
CA HIS A 490 -12.95 -22.64 -5.72
C HIS A 490 -11.79 -23.61 -5.97
N GLY A 491 -12.10 -24.87 -6.27
CA GLY A 491 -11.09 -25.94 -6.29
C GLY A 491 -10.49 -26.17 -4.90
N SER A 492 -9.15 -26.19 -4.80
CA SER A 492 -8.42 -26.42 -3.54
C SER A 492 -8.25 -25.16 -2.69
N PHE A 493 -8.59 -23.97 -3.21
CA PHE A 493 -8.30 -22.69 -2.56
C PHE A 493 -9.57 -21.97 -2.13
N LYS A 494 -9.36 -20.99 -1.24
CA LYS A 494 -10.40 -20.12 -0.68
C LYS A 494 -10.29 -18.75 -1.32
N MET A 495 -11.42 -18.22 -1.77
CA MET A 495 -11.54 -16.84 -2.25
C MET A 495 -12.35 -16.03 -1.24
N ARG A 496 -12.00 -14.77 -1.10
CA ARG A 496 -12.71 -13.81 -0.27
C ARG A 496 -14.01 -13.48 -0.97
N LEU A 497 -15.02 -13.15 -0.18
CA LEU A 497 -16.32 -12.75 -0.68
C LEU A 497 -16.51 -11.26 -0.50
N ASP A 498 -16.34 -10.78 0.74
CA ASP A 498 -16.19 -9.38 1.10
C ASP A 498 -17.19 -8.48 0.35
N TRP A 499 -18.45 -8.88 0.31
CA TRP A 499 -19.52 -8.17 -0.38
C TRP A 499 -20.44 -7.52 0.65
N ALA A 500 -21.06 -6.41 0.25
CA ALA A 500 -22.14 -5.75 0.97
C ALA A 500 -23.22 -5.26 0.02
N LEU A 501 -24.45 -5.23 0.51
CA LEU A 501 -25.64 -4.72 -0.16
C LEU A 501 -26.16 -3.53 0.62
N ILE A 502 -26.35 -2.41 -0.07
CA ILE A 502 -26.94 -1.19 0.48
C ILE A 502 -28.37 -1.08 -0.04
N ASN A 503 -29.33 -0.89 0.87
CA ASN A 503 -30.68 -0.51 0.52
C ASN A 503 -30.70 0.99 0.19
N VAL A 504 -30.64 1.30 -1.09
CA VAL A 504 -30.57 2.68 -1.59
C VAL A 504 -31.96 3.30 -1.63
N HIS A 505 -32.12 4.51 -1.11
CA HIS A 505 -33.38 5.25 -1.17
C HIS A 505 -33.82 5.43 -2.63
N GLY A 506 -35.12 5.24 -2.92
CA GLY A 506 -35.63 5.22 -4.30
C GLY A 506 -35.27 6.46 -5.13
N ASN A 507 -35.28 7.65 -4.51
CA ASN A 507 -34.89 8.92 -5.15
C ASN A 507 -33.37 9.08 -5.38
N ARG A 508 -32.56 8.13 -4.92
CA ARG A 508 -31.11 8.07 -5.12
C ARG A 508 -30.71 7.00 -6.14
N GLN A 509 -31.60 6.09 -6.50
CA GLN A 509 -31.27 4.99 -7.43
C GLN A 509 -31.09 5.52 -8.85
N GLY A 510 -29.90 5.35 -9.41
CA GLY A 510 -29.65 5.55 -10.83
C GLY A 510 -29.59 4.23 -11.60
N PRO A 511 -29.31 4.29 -12.91
CA PRO A 511 -29.23 3.12 -13.75
C PRO A 511 -27.81 2.53 -13.80
N ASN A 512 -27.71 1.25 -14.13
CA ASN A 512 -26.51 0.50 -14.46
C ASN A 512 -26.02 0.80 -15.89
N ILE A 513 -25.90 2.07 -16.27
CA ILE A 513 -25.46 2.45 -17.62
C ILE A 513 -23.93 2.50 -17.69
N LEU A 514 -23.38 1.88 -18.73
CA LEU A 514 -21.96 1.91 -19.03
C LEU A 514 -21.50 3.30 -19.51
N PRO A 515 -20.25 3.68 -19.27
CA PRO A 515 -19.71 4.98 -19.66
C PRO A 515 -19.79 5.24 -21.17
N SER A 516 -20.06 6.49 -21.55
CA SER A 516 -20.15 6.92 -22.94
C SER A 516 -18.82 6.83 -23.68
N GLY A 517 -18.89 6.75 -25.01
CA GLY A 517 -17.69 6.77 -25.88
C GLY A 517 -16.88 8.05 -25.69
N GLU A 518 -17.54 9.20 -25.46
CA GLU A 518 -16.88 10.47 -25.16
C GLU A 518 -16.11 10.44 -23.84
N ALA A 519 -16.63 9.74 -22.82
CA ALA A 519 -15.94 9.61 -21.54
C ALA A 519 -14.65 8.78 -21.69
N TRP A 520 -14.69 7.72 -22.48
CA TRP A 520 -13.51 6.93 -22.82
C TRP A 520 -12.51 7.72 -23.67
N GLU A 521 -12.97 8.44 -24.70
CA GLU A 521 -12.11 9.26 -25.56
C GLU A 521 -11.43 10.38 -24.78
N ARG A 522 -12.15 11.01 -23.83
CA ARG A 522 -11.58 12.03 -22.94
C ARG A 522 -10.45 11.47 -22.09
N LYS A 523 -10.61 10.25 -21.58
CA LYS A 523 -9.59 9.62 -20.72
C LYS A 523 -8.44 8.98 -21.50
N TYR A 524 -8.72 8.44 -22.69
CA TYR A 524 -7.77 7.73 -23.54
C TYR A 524 -7.85 8.24 -24.98
N PRO A 525 -7.42 9.48 -25.25
CA PRO A 525 -7.60 10.13 -26.55
C PRO A 525 -6.87 9.39 -27.66
N GLY A 526 -7.58 9.11 -28.76
CA GLY A 526 -7.06 8.43 -29.95
C GLY A 526 -6.77 6.93 -29.76
N ARG A 527 -7.25 6.31 -28.67
CA ARG A 527 -6.94 4.90 -28.32
C ARG A 527 -8.17 4.02 -28.45
N HIS A 528 -8.52 3.59 -29.67
CA HIS A 528 -9.69 2.71 -29.90
C HIS A 528 -9.65 1.37 -29.14
N LEU A 529 -8.46 0.84 -28.83
CA LEU A 529 -8.29 -0.37 -28.03
C LEU A 529 -8.57 -0.16 -26.52
N ALA A 530 -8.69 1.09 -26.08
CA ALA A 530 -8.96 1.45 -24.68
C ALA A 530 -10.45 1.37 -24.31
N GLN A 531 -11.32 1.06 -25.28
CA GLN A 531 -12.77 1.18 -25.14
C GLN A 531 -13.45 -0.20 -25.25
N PRO A 532 -14.52 -0.47 -24.49
CA PRO A 532 -15.36 -1.65 -24.70
C PRO A 532 -16.06 -1.59 -26.07
N THR A 533 -16.45 -2.75 -26.60
CA THR A 533 -16.87 -2.86 -28.01
C THR A 533 -18.35 -2.55 -28.15
N ARG A 534 -18.68 -1.33 -28.60
CA ARG A 534 -20.06 -0.91 -28.93
C ARG A 534 -21.05 -0.92 -27.75
N THR A 535 -20.59 -0.98 -26.51
CA THR A 535 -21.45 -0.98 -25.31
C THR A 535 -21.55 0.38 -24.63
N PHE A 536 -21.28 1.47 -25.36
CA PHE A 536 -21.32 2.82 -24.81
C PHE A 536 -22.75 3.22 -24.52
N ASP A 537 -22.98 3.76 -23.32
CA ASP A 537 -24.31 4.18 -22.88
C ASP A 537 -25.35 3.03 -22.84
N GLU A 538 -24.91 1.78 -22.95
CA GLU A 538 -25.75 0.58 -22.81
C GLU A 538 -25.83 0.12 -21.36
N SER A 539 -26.88 -0.64 -21.03
CA SER A 539 -27.02 -1.25 -19.70
C SER A 539 -25.94 -2.31 -19.46
N LEU A 540 -25.41 -2.34 -18.25
CA LEU A 540 -24.49 -3.37 -17.77
C LEU A 540 -25.20 -4.72 -17.85
N GLN A 541 -24.55 -5.69 -18.49
CA GLN A 541 -25.16 -6.97 -18.77
C GLN A 541 -24.90 -7.95 -17.63
N ARG A 542 -25.76 -8.98 -17.55
CA ARG A 542 -25.47 -10.15 -16.71
C ARG A 542 -24.16 -10.79 -17.17
N GLN A 543 -23.58 -11.63 -16.32
CA GLN A 543 -22.37 -12.36 -16.65
C GLN A 543 -22.51 -13.11 -17.99
N SER A 544 -21.72 -12.71 -18.96
CA SER A 544 -21.59 -13.31 -20.30
C SER A 544 -20.49 -14.38 -20.31
N ASN A 545 -19.39 -14.12 -19.59
CA ASN A 545 -18.18 -14.93 -19.59
C ASN A 545 -17.74 -15.28 -18.14
N PRO A 546 -17.27 -16.53 -17.89
CA PRO A 546 -16.67 -16.87 -16.61
C PRO A 546 -15.34 -16.13 -16.43
N PHE A 547 -15.11 -15.62 -15.22
CA PHE A 547 -13.86 -14.94 -14.89
C PHE A 547 -12.88 -15.95 -14.27
N GLY A 548 -11.93 -16.44 -15.08
CA GLY A 548 -10.99 -17.47 -14.65
C GLY A 548 -10.22 -18.14 -15.78
N PRO A 549 -9.75 -19.39 -15.59
CA PRO A 549 -8.99 -20.12 -16.61
C PRO A 549 -9.66 -20.10 -17.97
N GLY A 550 -8.91 -19.71 -19.00
CA GLY A 550 -9.41 -19.56 -20.38
C GLY A 550 -9.83 -18.13 -20.74
N PHE A 551 -10.04 -17.25 -19.78
CA PHE A 551 -10.25 -15.83 -20.05
C PHE A 551 -8.97 -15.19 -20.61
N ASN A 552 -9.08 -14.48 -21.73
CA ASN A 552 -7.95 -13.91 -22.44
C ASN A 552 -8.22 -12.48 -22.97
N SER A 553 -9.30 -11.83 -22.52
CA SER A 553 -9.68 -10.51 -22.97
C SER A 553 -9.17 -9.39 -22.04
N LEU A 554 -9.36 -8.15 -22.47
CA LEU A 554 -9.23 -6.99 -21.60
C LEU A 554 -10.47 -6.88 -20.71
N VAL A 555 -10.27 -6.31 -19.53
CA VAL A 555 -11.33 -6.01 -18.58
C VAL A 555 -11.37 -4.52 -18.29
N PHE A 556 -12.54 -4.06 -17.88
CA PHE A 556 -12.82 -2.67 -17.62
C PHE A 556 -13.47 -2.53 -16.24
N LYS A 557 -13.28 -1.37 -15.61
CA LYS A 557 -14.05 -0.99 -14.42
C LYS A 557 -14.21 0.52 -14.34
N VAL A 558 -15.15 0.94 -13.51
CA VAL A 558 -15.34 2.34 -13.12
C VAL A 558 -15.16 2.43 -11.61
N GLY A 559 -14.06 3.06 -11.16
CA GLY A 559 -13.76 3.27 -9.75
C GLY A 559 -14.08 4.67 -9.27
N GLY A 560 -14.41 4.83 -7.99
CA GLY A 560 -14.69 6.15 -7.40
C GLY A 560 -13.48 7.09 -7.43
N THR A 561 -12.26 6.56 -7.42
CA THR A 561 -11.02 7.35 -7.49
C THR A 561 -10.40 7.31 -8.87
N THR A 562 -10.21 6.12 -9.44
CA THR A 562 -9.56 6.04 -10.76
C THR A 562 -10.50 6.35 -11.92
N GLY A 563 -11.82 6.36 -11.72
CA GLY A 563 -12.77 6.43 -12.82
C GLY A 563 -12.63 5.24 -13.77
N LEU A 564 -12.72 5.52 -15.08
CA LEU A 564 -12.62 4.51 -16.14
C LEU A 564 -11.24 3.88 -16.19
N THR A 565 -11.10 2.57 -16.05
CA THR A 565 -9.79 1.90 -16.13
C THR A 565 -9.88 0.64 -16.93
N ILE A 566 -8.77 0.32 -17.62
CA ILE A 566 -8.62 -0.87 -18.45
C ILE A 566 -7.47 -1.71 -17.92
N GLY A 567 -7.69 -3.02 -17.86
CA GLY A 567 -6.72 -3.96 -17.35
C GLY A 567 -6.62 -5.24 -18.18
N LYS A 568 -5.51 -5.94 -17.98
CA LYS A 568 -5.25 -7.28 -18.52
C LYS A 568 -5.28 -8.29 -17.39
N TYR A 569 -6.07 -9.32 -17.62
CA TYR A 569 -6.16 -10.48 -16.76
C TYR A 569 -4.86 -11.29 -16.77
N HIS A 570 -4.44 -11.74 -15.60
CA HIS A 570 -3.36 -12.72 -15.44
C HIS A 570 -3.95 -14.11 -15.22
N ARG A 571 -3.42 -15.12 -15.94
CA ARG A 571 -3.82 -16.53 -15.77
C ARG A 571 -3.46 -17.08 -14.38
N THR A 572 -2.49 -16.46 -13.71
CA THR A 572 -1.98 -16.85 -12.40
C THR A 572 -2.69 -16.06 -11.30
N LYS A 573 -3.22 -16.78 -10.31
CA LYS A 573 -3.84 -16.21 -9.12
C LYS A 573 -2.80 -15.72 -8.11
N SER A 574 -3.20 -14.82 -7.21
CA SER A 574 -2.36 -14.33 -6.11
C SER A 574 -2.92 -14.81 -4.78
N SER A 575 -2.06 -15.28 -3.86
CA SER A 575 -2.44 -15.35 -2.45
C SER A 575 -2.36 -13.96 -1.86
N CYS A 576 -3.30 -13.58 -0.98
CA CYS A 576 -3.26 -12.31 -0.28
C CYS A 576 -3.93 -12.37 1.10
N THR A 577 -3.50 -11.50 2.01
CA THR A 577 -4.13 -11.25 3.31
C THR A 577 -4.49 -9.77 3.45
N MET A 578 -5.29 -9.43 4.46
CA MET A 578 -5.67 -8.05 4.76
C MET A 578 -5.29 -7.73 6.21
N ALA A 579 -4.61 -6.60 6.44
CA ALA A 579 -4.30 -6.18 7.81
C ALA A 579 -5.58 -5.98 8.65
N GLU A 580 -6.66 -5.55 8.00
CA GLU A 580 -7.96 -5.25 8.59
C GLU A 580 -8.66 -6.47 9.21
N ASP A 581 -8.36 -7.66 8.69
CA ASP A 581 -8.98 -8.92 9.13
C ASP A 581 -8.03 -9.79 9.97
N ALA A 582 -6.85 -9.27 10.34
CA ALA A 582 -5.88 -9.99 11.17
C ALA A 582 -6.48 -10.49 12.50
N HIS A 583 -7.42 -9.73 13.08
CA HIS A 583 -8.10 -10.10 14.32
C HIS A 583 -9.04 -11.31 14.17
N VAL A 584 -9.53 -11.61 12.96
CA VAL A 584 -10.35 -12.80 12.71
C VAL A 584 -9.53 -14.05 12.40
N LYS A 585 -8.22 -13.91 12.14
CA LYS A 585 -7.31 -15.03 11.77
C LYS A 585 -7.43 -16.23 12.70
N ARG A 586 -7.50 -16.00 14.01
CA ARG A 586 -7.63 -17.07 15.02
C ARG A 586 -8.90 -17.93 14.89
N PHE A 587 -9.92 -17.44 14.18
CA PHE A 587 -11.20 -18.13 13.97
C PHE A 587 -11.31 -18.81 12.59
N MET A 588 -10.30 -18.66 11.73
CA MET A 588 -10.33 -19.12 10.32
C MET A 588 -9.36 -20.27 10.03
N ALA A 589 -8.56 -20.70 11.02
CA ALA A 589 -7.56 -21.76 10.85
C ALA A 589 -6.75 -21.58 9.54
N LYS A 590 -6.74 -22.58 8.66
CA LYS A 590 -6.03 -22.57 7.37
C LYS A 590 -6.75 -21.82 6.24
N ASP A 591 -7.97 -21.31 6.47
CA ASP A 591 -8.78 -20.64 5.45
C ASP A 591 -8.65 -19.10 5.51
N TYR A 592 -7.66 -18.60 6.27
CA TYR A 592 -7.48 -17.17 6.52
C TYR A 592 -7.06 -16.40 5.26
N ASP A 593 -6.06 -16.89 4.54
CA ASP A 593 -5.60 -16.27 3.30
C ASP A 593 -6.63 -16.43 2.19
N SER A 594 -6.59 -15.49 1.25
CA SER A 594 -7.42 -15.53 0.06
C SER A 594 -6.58 -15.77 -1.18
N THR A 595 -7.16 -16.43 -2.17
CA THR A 595 -6.59 -16.60 -3.50
C THR A 595 -7.45 -15.87 -4.51
N GLU A 596 -6.91 -14.90 -5.22
CA GLU A 596 -7.68 -13.96 -6.05
C GLU A 596 -7.11 -13.83 -7.46
N TYR A 597 -7.94 -13.45 -8.43
CA TYR A 597 -7.47 -13.19 -9.78
C TYR A 597 -6.83 -11.81 -9.86
N VAL A 598 -5.76 -11.72 -10.66
CA VAL A 598 -4.95 -10.50 -10.81
C VAL A 598 -5.29 -9.80 -12.11
N VAL A 599 -5.44 -8.48 -12.04
CA VAL A 599 -5.63 -7.60 -13.19
C VAL A 599 -4.63 -6.45 -13.14
N GLN A 600 -3.86 -6.25 -14.21
CA GLN A 600 -2.84 -5.20 -14.27
C GLN A 600 -3.21 -4.13 -15.30
N PRO A 601 -2.88 -2.84 -15.08
CA PRO A 601 -3.08 -1.81 -16.09
C PRO A 601 -2.31 -2.09 -17.38
N VAL A 602 -2.87 -1.68 -18.52
CA VAL A 602 -2.26 -1.89 -19.84
C VAL A 602 -2.08 -0.64 -20.68
N LEU A 603 -2.73 0.47 -20.33
CA LEU A 603 -2.68 1.70 -21.10
C LEU A 603 -2.52 2.91 -20.18
N MET A 604 -1.67 3.84 -20.62
CA MET A 604 -1.56 5.16 -20.01
C MET A 604 -2.81 5.97 -20.34
N ASP A 605 -3.33 6.68 -19.35
CA ASP A 605 -4.41 7.66 -19.53
C ASP A 605 -3.89 9.00 -20.08
N SER A 606 -4.78 9.97 -20.24
CA SER A 606 -4.48 11.33 -20.69
C SER A 606 -3.47 12.07 -19.80
N ASP A 607 -3.29 11.63 -18.55
CA ASP A 607 -2.32 12.18 -17.61
C ASP A 607 -0.96 11.44 -17.65
N GLY A 608 -0.80 10.51 -18.60
CA GLY A 608 0.41 9.69 -18.72
C GLY A 608 0.53 8.62 -17.64
N GLN A 609 -0.56 8.28 -16.95
CA GLN A 609 -0.53 7.38 -15.81
C GLN A 609 -1.00 5.97 -16.18
N LEU A 610 -0.23 4.95 -15.77
CA LEU A 610 -0.59 3.55 -15.94
C LEU A 610 -1.31 3.04 -14.68
N LYS A 611 -2.64 3.24 -14.61
CA LYS A 611 -3.47 2.96 -13.41
C LYS A 611 -4.60 1.98 -13.70
N PHE A 612 -4.74 0.96 -12.86
CA PHE A 612 -5.94 0.12 -12.80
C PHE A 612 -6.64 0.28 -11.46
N CYS A 613 -5.91 0.37 -10.36
CA CYS A 613 -6.47 0.49 -9.02
C CYS A 613 -5.93 1.71 -8.27
N ALA A 614 -6.74 2.23 -7.36
CA ALA A 614 -6.31 3.15 -6.32
C ALA A 614 -7.09 2.87 -5.03
N HIS A 615 -6.72 3.61 -3.97
CA HIS A 615 -7.51 3.71 -2.76
C HIS A 615 -8.96 4.09 -3.12
N SER A 616 -9.95 3.58 -2.39
CA SER A 616 -11.39 3.87 -2.57
C SER A 616 -12.07 3.25 -3.81
N ASP A 617 -11.32 2.61 -4.73
CA ASP A 617 -11.93 1.89 -5.86
C ASP A 617 -12.63 0.59 -5.46
N SER A 618 -12.38 0.10 -4.24
CA SER A 618 -12.97 -1.13 -3.74
C SER A 618 -14.50 -1.07 -3.80
N GLY A 619 -15.09 -2.11 -4.37
CA GLY A 619 -16.52 -2.26 -4.58
C GLY A 619 -16.90 -2.14 -6.04
N SER A 620 -16.01 -1.61 -6.89
CA SER A 620 -16.22 -1.54 -8.34
C SER A 620 -16.47 -2.93 -8.94
N VAL A 621 -17.42 -3.02 -9.87
CA VAL A 621 -17.54 -4.21 -10.71
C VAL A 621 -16.52 -4.15 -11.85
N VAL A 622 -15.98 -5.30 -12.19
CA VAL A 622 -15.14 -5.53 -13.36
C VAL A 622 -16.02 -6.17 -14.43
N PHE A 623 -15.95 -5.67 -15.66
CA PHE A 623 -16.75 -6.14 -16.79
C PHE A 623 -15.89 -6.38 -18.03
N ASP A 624 -16.40 -7.18 -18.98
CA ASP A 624 -15.73 -7.49 -20.24
C ASP A 624 -16.04 -6.46 -21.34
N ARG A 625 -15.57 -6.74 -22.57
CA ARG A 625 -15.77 -5.85 -23.73
C ARG A 625 -17.23 -5.73 -24.16
N ASP A 626 -18.07 -6.67 -23.76
CA ASP A 626 -19.49 -6.77 -24.12
C ASP A 626 -20.39 -6.30 -22.96
N GLY A 627 -19.80 -5.67 -21.93
CA GLY A 627 -20.53 -5.12 -20.79
C GLY A 627 -20.98 -6.17 -19.77
N GLY A 628 -20.56 -7.43 -19.91
CA GLY A 628 -20.92 -8.50 -18.97
C GLY A 628 -20.09 -8.42 -17.69
N VAL A 629 -20.76 -8.47 -16.53
CA VAL A 629 -20.07 -8.46 -15.23
C VAL A 629 -19.26 -9.73 -15.03
N LEU A 630 -17.98 -9.55 -14.68
CA LEU A 630 -17.00 -10.62 -14.46
C LEU A 630 -16.72 -10.84 -12.96
N GLY A 631 -16.55 -9.76 -12.20
CA GLY A 631 -16.08 -9.86 -10.83
C GLY A 631 -16.25 -8.59 -10.01
N LEU A 632 -16.03 -8.72 -8.71
CA LEU A 632 -16.00 -7.64 -7.74
C LEU A 632 -14.53 -7.33 -7.41
N PHE A 633 -14.09 -6.11 -7.70
CA PHE A 633 -12.78 -5.62 -7.33
C PHE A 633 -12.77 -5.27 -5.84
N PHE A 634 -11.90 -5.90 -5.04
CA PHE A 634 -11.87 -5.64 -3.59
C PHE A 634 -10.62 -4.87 -3.12
N ARG A 635 -9.46 -5.00 -3.77
CA ARG A 635 -8.25 -4.27 -3.37
C ARG A 635 -7.19 -4.23 -4.47
N GLY A 636 -6.32 -3.22 -4.40
CA GLY A 636 -5.08 -3.14 -5.19
C GLY A 636 -3.82 -3.42 -4.37
N SER A 637 -2.75 -3.81 -5.05
CA SER A 637 -1.40 -3.91 -4.49
C SER A 637 -0.38 -3.44 -5.52
N LYS A 638 0.73 -2.85 -5.05
CA LYS A 638 1.74 -2.28 -5.92
C LYS A 638 3.12 -2.83 -5.53
N PRO A 639 3.79 -3.63 -6.38
CA PRO A 639 5.19 -3.96 -6.16
C PRO A 639 6.01 -2.68 -6.03
N ARG A 640 6.97 -2.65 -5.11
CA ARG A 640 7.72 -1.42 -4.85
C ARG A 640 8.45 -0.94 -6.09
N ASN A 641 8.47 0.38 -6.26
CA ASN A 641 9.05 1.07 -7.41
C ASN A 641 8.51 0.63 -8.77
N SER A 642 7.35 -0.05 -8.81
CA SER A 642 6.79 -0.43 -10.11
C SER A 642 6.45 0.80 -10.95
N VAL A 643 6.62 0.64 -12.26
CA VAL A 643 6.32 1.67 -13.28
C VAL A 643 4.85 2.12 -13.28
N ASP A 644 3.96 1.27 -12.76
CA ASP A 644 2.52 1.50 -12.71
C ASP A 644 2.00 1.84 -11.30
N ALA A 645 0.70 2.08 -11.17
CA ALA A 645 0.07 2.25 -9.86
C ALA A 645 -0.27 0.93 -9.15
N GLY A 646 0.16 -0.22 -9.66
CA GLY A 646 -0.13 -1.53 -9.10
C GLY A 646 -1.22 -2.32 -9.85
N TYR A 647 -1.45 -3.53 -9.37
CA TYR A 647 -2.43 -4.49 -9.88
C TYR A 647 -3.64 -4.61 -8.95
N GLY A 648 -4.79 -4.93 -9.53
CA GLY A 648 -6.03 -5.21 -8.82
C GLY A 648 -6.25 -6.69 -8.55
N LEU A 649 -6.95 -6.97 -7.45
CA LEU A 649 -7.41 -8.28 -7.05
C LEU A 649 -8.93 -8.36 -7.17
N VAL A 650 -9.41 -9.40 -7.84
CA VAL A 650 -10.81 -9.51 -8.28
C VAL A 650 -11.36 -10.88 -7.94
N THR A 651 -12.51 -10.88 -7.25
CA THR A 651 -13.28 -12.07 -6.93
C THR A 651 -14.37 -12.29 -8.00
N PRO A 652 -14.54 -13.49 -8.56
CA PRO A 652 -15.57 -13.77 -9.55
C PRO A 652 -17.00 -13.48 -9.03
N ILE A 653 -17.81 -12.83 -9.86
CA ILE A 653 -19.13 -12.34 -9.44
C ILE A 653 -20.10 -13.49 -9.12
N GLU A 654 -19.94 -14.63 -9.79
CA GLU A 654 -20.77 -15.81 -9.56
C GLU A 654 -20.57 -16.38 -8.16
N LEU A 655 -19.37 -16.26 -7.59
CA LEU A 655 -19.09 -16.70 -6.22
C LEU A 655 -19.76 -15.76 -5.22
N VAL A 656 -19.72 -14.46 -5.49
CA VAL A 656 -20.41 -13.43 -4.70
C VAL A 656 -21.92 -13.66 -4.70
N PHE A 657 -22.54 -13.82 -5.87
CA PHE A 657 -23.99 -14.03 -5.98
C PHE A 657 -24.46 -15.33 -5.33
N LYS A 658 -23.71 -16.43 -5.52
CA LYS A 658 -23.99 -17.70 -4.84
C LYS A 658 -23.91 -17.55 -3.32
N ASP A 659 -22.92 -16.81 -2.82
CA ASP A 659 -22.80 -16.59 -1.38
C ASP A 659 -23.91 -15.71 -0.82
N ILE A 660 -24.34 -14.66 -1.52
CA ILE A 660 -25.47 -13.81 -1.08
C ILE A 660 -26.72 -14.65 -0.84
N ILE A 661 -27.06 -15.53 -1.79
CA ILE A 661 -28.20 -16.45 -1.67
C ILE A 661 -27.98 -17.40 -0.48
N ALA A 662 -26.81 -18.06 -0.41
CA ALA A 662 -26.50 -19.05 0.63
C ALA A 662 -26.48 -18.44 2.04
N PHE A 663 -25.92 -17.24 2.18
CA PHE A 663 -25.82 -16.48 3.43
C PHE A 663 -27.21 -16.18 4.01
N SER A 664 -28.17 -15.87 3.15
CA SER A 664 -29.55 -15.58 3.56
C SER A 664 -30.31 -16.79 4.12
N LYS A 665 -29.72 -18.00 4.11
CA LYS A 665 -30.34 -19.27 4.53
C LYS A 665 -31.70 -19.50 3.86
N GLY A 666 -31.78 -19.14 2.58
CA GLY A 666 -32.96 -19.28 1.75
C GLY A 666 -34.01 -18.18 1.92
N VAL A 667 -33.70 -17.05 2.55
CA VAL A 667 -34.58 -15.86 2.52
C VAL A 667 -34.53 -15.20 1.14
N ILE A 668 -33.34 -15.02 0.57
CA ILE A 668 -33.12 -14.57 -0.80
C ILE A 668 -33.19 -15.80 -1.71
N THR A 669 -34.03 -15.74 -2.74
CA THR A 669 -34.26 -16.86 -3.67
C THR A 669 -33.58 -16.65 -5.02
N GLU A 670 -33.48 -15.41 -5.46
CA GLU A 670 -32.87 -15.04 -6.74
C GLU A 670 -32.09 -13.73 -6.59
N ILE A 671 -31.03 -13.59 -7.38
CA ILE A 671 -30.24 -12.36 -7.54
C ILE A 671 -29.85 -12.19 -9.00
N ARG A 672 -29.84 -10.96 -9.50
CA ARG A 672 -29.32 -10.60 -10.82
C ARG A 672 -28.74 -9.18 -10.82
N VAL A 673 -27.93 -8.86 -11.83
CA VAL A 673 -27.64 -7.46 -12.16
C VAL A 673 -28.96 -6.78 -12.53
N ALA A 674 -29.20 -5.58 -11.99
CA ALA A 674 -30.44 -4.86 -12.24
C ALA A 674 -30.55 -4.47 -13.73
N GLU A 675 -31.76 -4.61 -14.28
CA GLU A 675 -32.08 -4.25 -15.66
C GLU A 675 -32.61 -2.81 -15.69
N ASP A 676 -32.17 -2.03 -16.68
CA ASP A 676 -32.57 -0.62 -16.91
C ASP A 676 -33.02 -0.41 -18.35
#